data_AF-A0A958ALL9-F1
#
_entry.id   AF-A0A958ALL9-F1
#
_cell.length_a   1.000
_cell.length_b   1.000
_cell.length_c   1.000
_cell.angle_alpha   90.00
_cell.angle_beta   90.00
_cell.angle_gamma   90.00
#
_symmetry.space_group_name_H-M   'P 1'
#
loop_
_entity.id
_entity.type
_entity.pdbx_description
1 polymer ?
#
loop_
_entity_poly.entity_id
_entity_poly.type
_entity_poly.pdbx_seq_one_letter_code
_entity_poly.pdbx_strand_id
1 'polypeptide(L)'
;QAWIDWNGDKQWDASERVMDKDLTGYSAINYAGTMTGISQFAIPATFTNTTWLRANVGYLHDPNDACELSWQYGNVLDQPVRLNAPQITALRVAGSKDPNNPMTTYDVRLEAVVEPTSDFVVTQVSWSGDLKPGTGNPYIYKPDKGTHGKKKIKATVSFKNKNSGANGQVSKEFVFTLYFEKNGDDDGDGKPNWFAYWGVDGAVPGLTNPQIIYDATKGAGSYGAWSPTSDKVELGPAAAGTHYPGGLSIDGTTYGNVRGIDAVTEVVAHELRHRTTIKVNWEAGGAWVGQADSDFHVPTNAYYDKLPNTYEDTFRTDKTKTDSKDLEHRKSAVYKYYGDNEFDAIVAGHHQQGVAVNDWANPGKQSNPSFVTAATAEEVQPTAASGLVTAASQYQTDALLLPDLAQLTDIYTDATIDTNNDGQFEALRITVGVTITATAHYQLVGWLQSGTGANLAWAATSANLSPGVQQMQLDFDGKLLRLLAENGPYTLAHVEIRTGDDSDVVDSADHAYTTAVYSANNFVAPPVTYTGVYADHGVDSNSNARFDSLAIGVGVQVNSPGTYSLTGWLYTADGSAIPGAVATTAFSTSGTQTLLFDGKSIRWQRKNGPYTLRYLEVRNANQERVAFLPQAYTTTVAYPATQFESGGAAELDGTAYRDQGVDLNGDGLYDSLRITTSINATTAGLYQLSAALHDQAGQAITTSAKAGELHAGNNRTVTLDLPGRPMRQHGV
;
A
#
# COMPACT_ATOMS: atom_id res chain seq x y z
N GLN A 1 -64.74 27.24 5.38
CA GLN A 1 -64.27 26.57 4.14
C GLN A 1 -62.75 26.59 4.08
N ALA A 2 -62.12 25.62 3.42
CA ALA A 2 -60.67 25.59 3.21
C ALA A 2 -60.29 25.11 1.80
N TRP A 3 -59.18 25.63 1.29
CA TRP A 3 -58.63 25.34 -0.03
C TRP A 3 -57.13 25.05 0.04
N ILE A 4 -56.64 24.29 -0.95
CA ILE A 4 -55.21 24.12 -1.22
C ILE A 4 -54.99 24.48 -2.69
N ASP A 5 -54.11 25.44 -2.94
CA ASP A 5 -53.78 25.98 -4.27
C ASP A 5 -52.94 24.98 -5.07
N TRP A 6 -53.56 23.93 -5.61
CA TRP A 6 -52.82 22.81 -6.18
C TRP A 6 -51.90 23.25 -7.33
N ASN A 7 -52.28 24.27 -8.10
CA ASN A 7 -51.53 24.73 -9.27
C ASN A 7 -50.51 25.85 -8.95
N GLY A 8 -50.54 26.43 -7.74
CA GLY A 8 -49.60 27.45 -7.26
C GLY A 8 -49.85 28.86 -7.80
N ASP A 9 -51.02 29.15 -8.38
CA ASP A 9 -51.34 30.42 -9.02
C ASP A 9 -51.93 31.47 -8.05
N LYS A 10 -52.19 31.08 -6.80
CA LYS A 10 -52.80 31.88 -5.72
C LYS A 10 -54.23 32.33 -6.00
N GLN A 11 -54.91 31.71 -6.95
CA GLN A 11 -56.35 31.74 -7.09
C GLN A 11 -56.94 30.59 -6.26
N TRP A 12 -58.22 30.66 -5.92
CA TRP A 12 -58.85 29.73 -4.97
C TRP A 12 -60.13 29.17 -5.58
N ASP A 13 -59.94 28.34 -6.60
CA ASP A 13 -61.04 27.84 -7.41
C ASP A 13 -61.89 26.82 -6.65
N ALA A 14 -63.13 26.62 -7.10
CA ALA A 14 -64.03 25.63 -6.50
C ALA A 14 -63.45 24.20 -6.56
N SER A 15 -62.62 23.89 -7.56
CA SER A 15 -61.91 22.61 -7.70
C SER A 15 -60.80 22.39 -6.68
N GLU A 16 -60.36 23.43 -5.99
CA GLU A 16 -59.28 23.42 -5.01
C GLU A 16 -59.78 23.37 -3.57
N ARG A 17 -61.11 23.44 -3.40
CA ARG A 17 -61.75 23.41 -2.10
C ARG A 17 -61.66 22.03 -1.48
N VAL A 18 -60.92 21.93 -0.39
CA VAL A 18 -60.70 20.68 0.36
C VAL A 18 -61.62 20.52 1.55
N MET A 19 -62.34 21.59 1.96
CA MET A 19 -63.30 21.54 3.05
C MET A 19 -64.44 22.55 2.87
N ASP A 20 -65.67 22.07 3.00
CA ASP A 20 -66.88 22.86 3.13
C ASP A 20 -67.73 22.24 4.23
N LYS A 21 -67.78 22.86 5.41
CA LYS A 21 -68.37 22.25 6.60
C LYS A 21 -68.88 23.28 7.58
N ASP A 22 -70.13 23.08 8.00
CA ASP A 22 -70.75 23.83 9.08
C ASP A 22 -70.37 23.20 10.42
N LEU A 23 -69.62 23.95 11.22
CA LEU A 23 -69.25 23.50 12.56
C LEU A 23 -70.33 23.95 13.56
N THR A 24 -71.51 23.32 13.50
CA THR A 24 -72.67 23.66 14.35
C THR A 24 -72.58 22.99 15.73
N GLY A 25 -72.62 23.77 16.82
CA GLY A 25 -72.55 23.23 18.19
C GLY A 25 -72.04 24.25 19.21
N TYR A 26 -72.69 25.41 19.30
CA TYR A 26 -72.25 26.55 20.13
C TYR A 26 -72.35 26.33 21.65
N SER A 27 -73.13 25.35 22.09
CA SER A 27 -73.52 25.18 23.50
C SER A 27 -72.36 24.85 24.46
N ALA A 28 -71.17 24.53 23.97
CA ALA A 28 -70.02 24.15 24.79
C ALA A 28 -68.78 25.08 24.70
N ILE A 29 -68.80 26.17 23.93
CA ILE A 29 -67.57 26.92 23.56
C ILE A 29 -67.45 28.30 24.26
N ASN A 30 -68.50 28.77 24.95
CA ASN A 30 -68.54 29.90 25.91
C ASN A 30 -67.43 30.98 25.76
N TYR A 31 -67.36 31.65 24.59
CA TYR A 31 -66.39 32.71 24.24
C TYR A 31 -64.88 32.36 24.29
N ALA A 32 -64.50 31.14 24.65
CA ALA A 32 -63.12 30.65 24.62
C ALA A 32 -63.11 29.12 24.41
N GLY A 33 -62.68 28.69 23.22
CA GLY A 33 -62.51 27.27 22.89
C GLY A 33 -62.02 27.06 21.46
N THR A 34 -61.59 25.85 21.13
CA THR A 34 -61.11 25.48 19.78
C THR A 34 -62.20 24.72 19.03
N MET A 35 -62.55 25.20 17.83
CA MET A 35 -63.39 24.47 16.89
C MET A 35 -62.50 23.74 15.89
N THR A 36 -62.67 22.42 15.77
CA THR A 36 -61.83 21.58 14.90
C THR A 36 -62.64 21.01 13.75
N GLY A 37 -62.27 21.38 12.53
CA GLY A 37 -62.71 20.71 11.30
C GLY A 37 -61.60 19.80 10.77
N ILE A 38 -61.94 18.58 10.37
CA ILE A 38 -61.00 17.64 9.74
C ILE A 38 -61.58 17.22 8.40
N SER A 39 -60.77 17.29 7.34
CA SER A 39 -61.07 16.78 6.01
C SER A 39 -59.89 15.93 5.54
N GLN A 40 -60.18 14.89 4.77
CA GLN A 40 -59.19 14.00 4.18
C GLN A 40 -59.44 13.95 2.67
N PHE A 41 -58.38 14.13 1.89
CA PHE A 41 -58.42 14.20 0.43
C PHE A 41 -57.19 13.52 -0.16
N ALA A 42 -57.28 13.09 -1.42
CA ALA A 42 -56.13 12.61 -2.18
C ALA A 42 -55.43 13.79 -2.86
N ILE A 43 -54.10 13.80 -2.84
CA ILE A 43 -53.31 14.78 -3.59
C ILE A 43 -53.48 14.50 -5.09
N PRO A 44 -53.84 15.49 -5.93
CA PRO A 44 -53.99 15.31 -7.36
C PRO A 44 -52.66 14.98 -8.05
N ALA A 45 -52.72 14.33 -9.22
CA ALA A 45 -51.52 13.92 -9.96
C ALA A 45 -50.64 15.09 -10.41
N THR A 46 -51.24 16.27 -10.61
CA THR A 46 -50.53 17.51 -10.93
C THR A 46 -50.73 18.48 -9.78
N PHE A 47 -49.62 18.84 -9.11
CA PHE A 47 -49.60 19.87 -8.08
C PHE A 47 -48.21 20.53 -7.97
N THR A 48 -48.12 21.68 -7.31
CA THR A 48 -46.85 22.36 -7.01
C THR A 48 -46.30 21.96 -5.64
N ASN A 49 -45.00 21.71 -5.57
CA ASN A 49 -44.32 21.19 -4.37
C ASN A 49 -44.41 22.13 -3.14
N THR A 50 -44.55 23.42 -3.39
CA THR A 50 -44.76 24.47 -2.38
C THR A 50 -45.96 25.27 -2.83
N THR A 51 -47.01 25.23 -2.02
CA THR A 51 -48.31 25.82 -2.32
C THR A 51 -48.85 26.57 -1.10
N TRP A 52 -50.03 27.16 -1.19
CA TRP A 52 -50.74 27.84 -0.14
C TRP A 52 -51.98 27.04 0.29
N LEU A 53 -52.20 26.99 1.60
CA LEU A 53 -53.47 26.61 2.20
C LEU A 53 -54.20 27.88 2.60
N ARG A 54 -55.46 28.01 2.21
CA ARG A 54 -56.36 29.06 2.68
C ARG A 54 -57.43 28.46 3.57
N ALA A 55 -57.60 29.03 4.76
CA ALA A 55 -58.75 28.80 5.61
C ALA A 55 -59.59 30.08 5.73
N ASN A 56 -60.88 29.98 5.43
CA ASN A 56 -61.84 31.05 5.63
C ASN A 56 -62.85 30.62 6.70
N VAL A 57 -62.90 31.37 7.80
CA VAL A 57 -63.80 31.13 8.94
C VAL A 57 -64.80 32.28 9.01
N GLY A 58 -66.08 31.96 8.84
CA GLY A 58 -67.21 32.88 9.03
C GLY A 58 -68.17 32.35 10.10
N TYR A 59 -68.95 33.23 10.71
CA TYR A 59 -70.03 32.88 11.64
C TYR A 59 -71.38 33.23 10.99
N LEU A 60 -72.37 32.34 11.13
CA LEU A 60 -73.76 32.51 10.64
C LEU A 60 -73.91 32.70 9.11
N HIS A 61 -72.97 32.25 8.28
CA HIS A 61 -73.03 32.44 6.83
C HIS A 61 -72.60 31.20 6.06
N ASP A 62 -73.52 30.65 5.25
CA ASP A 62 -73.22 29.76 4.12
C ASP A 62 -72.90 30.61 2.87
N PRO A 63 -71.66 30.60 2.35
CA PRO A 63 -71.29 31.35 1.15
C PRO A 63 -72.05 30.95 -0.12
N ASN A 64 -72.79 29.84 -0.10
CA ASN A 64 -73.57 29.35 -1.24
C ASN A 64 -75.07 29.71 -1.15
N ASP A 65 -75.54 30.34 -0.07
CA ASP A 65 -76.94 30.81 0.08
C ASP A 65 -77.03 32.35 -0.04
N ALA A 66 -77.65 32.81 -1.13
CA ALA A 66 -77.69 34.22 -1.52
C ALA A 66 -78.72 35.07 -0.75
N CYS A 67 -79.48 34.48 0.18
CA CYS A 67 -80.64 35.14 0.82
C CYS A 67 -80.41 35.60 2.27
N GLU A 68 -79.21 35.48 2.86
CA GLU A 68 -78.92 35.99 4.21
C GLU A 68 -78.09 37.28 4.23
N LEU A 69 -78.48 38.22 5.11
CA LEU A 69 -77.86 39.54 5.28
C LEU A 69 -76.43 39.42 5.85
N SER A 70 -75.46 39.90 5.08
CA SER A 70 -74.01 39.78 5.27
C SER A 70 -73.44 40.60 6.44
N TRP A 71 -72.48 40.02 7.18
CA TRP A 71 -71.43 40.77 7.89
C TRP A 71 -70.03 40.26 7.45
N GLN A 72 -69.13 41.18 7.09
CA GLN A 72 -67.85 40.91 6.41
C GLN A 72 -66.64 40.85 7.38
N TYR A 73 -66.63 39.96 8.36
CA TYR A 73 -65.38 39.72 9.09
C TYR A 73 -65.16 38.23 9.34
N GLY A 74 -64.53 37.58 8.38
CA GLY A 74 -63.88 36.29 8.54
C GLY A 74 -62.37 36.49 8.38
N ASN A 75 -61.59 36.02 9.33
CA ASN A 75 -60.13 36.02 9.18
C ASN A 75 -59.78 35.01 8.08
N VAL A 76 -59.31 35.49 6.93
CA VAL A 76 -58.67 34.67 5.91
C VAL A 76 -57.26 34.38 6.39
N LEU A 77 -56.95 33.10 6.60
CA LEU A 77 -55.61 32.65 6.92
C LEU A 77 -55.02 31.92 5.71
N ASP A 78 -54.04 32.56 5.09
CA ASP A 78 -53.22 31.95 4.05
C ASP A 78 -51.89 31.51 4.68
N GLN A 79 -51.57 30.23 4.57
CA GLN A 79 -50.34 29.67 5.09
C GLN A 79 -49.64 28.86 4.00
N PRO A 80 -48.33 29.09 3.76
CA PRO A 80 -47.59 28.25 2.83
C PRO A 80 -47.48 26.83 3.40
N VAL A 81 -47.76 25.83 2.57
CA VAL A 81 -47.67 24.41 2.91
C VAL A 81 -46.79 23.69 1.88
N ARG A 82 -45.95 22.78 2.37
CA ARG A 82 -45.05 21.98 1.53
C ARG A 82 -45.54 20.54 1.53
N LEU A 83 -46.10 20.10 0.39
CA LEU A 83 -46.84 18.84 0.32
C LEU A 83 -45.96 17.62 -0.03
N ASN A 84 -44.65 17.80 -0.21
CA ASN A 84 -43.77 16.73 -0.67
C ASN A 84 -43.19 15.86 0.45
N ALA A 85 -43.20 14.55 0.18
CA ALA A 85 -42.31 13.60 0.82
C ALA A 85 -40.83 14.00 0.66
N PRO A 86 -39.93 13.57 1.57
CA PRO A 86 -38.48 13.71 1.40
C PRO A 86 -38.02 13.32 0.00
N GLN A 87 -37.05 14.06 -0.55
CA GLN A 87 -36.48 13.81 -1.88
C GLN A 87 -34.99 13.56 -1.78
N ILE A 88 -34.46 12.67 -2.62
CA ILE A 88 -33.02 12.40 -2.72
C ILE A 88 -32.45 13.24 -3.88
N THR A 89 -31.64 14.25 -3.56
CA THR A 89 -31.13 15.19 -4.56
C THR A 89 -29.82 14.73 -5.15
N ALA A 90 -28.88 14.32 -4.31
CA ALA A 90 -27.53 13.93 -4.71
C ALA A 90 -27.01 12.73 -3.93
N LEU A 91 -25.94 12.14 -4.46
CA LEU A 91 -25.11 11.16 -3.79
C LEU A 91 -23.74 11.78 -3.52
N ARG A 92 -23.22 11.59 -2.31
CA ARG A 92 -21.81 11.82 -2.00
C ARG A 92 -21.13 10.48 -1.76
N VAL A 93 -20.00 10.27 -2.42
CA VAL A 93 -19.16 9.07 -2.27
C VAL A 93 -17.76 9.52 -1.89
N ALA A 94 -17.16 8.84 -0.92
CA ALA A 94 -15.76 9.05 -0.56
C ALA A 94 -15.09 7.74 -0.11
N GLY A 95 -13.84 7.52 -0.49
CA GLY A 95 -13.00 6.46 0.09
C GLY A 95 -12.31 6.93 1.37
N SER A 96 -11.98 6.00 2.27
CA SER A 96 -11.27 6.34 3.52
C SER A 96 -9.78 6.66 3.32
N LYS A 97 -9.14 6.09 2.29
CA LYS A 97 -7.75 6.40 1.90
C LYS A 97 -7.67 7.60 0.95
N ASP A 98 -8.54 7.64 -0.04
CA ASP A 98 -8.62 8.69 -1.04
C ASP A 98 -10.08 9.14 -1.21
N PRO A 99 -10.43 10.38 -0.84
CA PRO A 99 -11.80 10.88 -0.95
C PRO A 99 -12.35 10.90 -2.38
N ASN A 100 -11.49 11.05 -3.40
CA ASN A 100 -11.91 11.16 -4.80
C ASN A 100 -11.97 9.80 -5.50
N ASN A 101 -11.20 8.83 -5.01
CA ASN A 101 -11.07 7.50 -5.61
C ASN A 101 -11.39 6.42 -4.58
N PRO A 102 -12.69 6.10 -4.33
CA PRO A 102 -13.06 5.01 -3.44
C PRO A 102 -12.53 3.67 -3.97
N MET A 103 -11.96 2.83 -3.09
CA MET A 103 -11.26 1.61 -3.49
C MET A 103 -11.77 0.35 -2.77
N THR A 104 -11.66 -0.81 -3.41
CA THR A 104 -12.05 -2.13 -2.85
C THR A 104 -11.31 -2.51 -1.57
N THR A 105 -10.06 -2.08 -1.42
CA THR A 105 -9.21 -2.42 -0.27
C THR A 105 -9.59 -1.67 1.02
N TYR A 106 -10.32 -0.55 0.90
CA TYR A 106 -10.60 0.40 1.98
C TYR A 106 -12.11 0.62 2.18
N ASP A 107 -12.47 1.30 3.26
CA ASP A 107 -13.87 1.63 3.53
C ASP A 107 -14.38 2.70 2.55
N VAL A 108 -15.62 2.52 2.09
CA VAL A 108 -16.33 3.45 1.21
C VAL A 108 -17.52 4.03 1.96
N ARG A 109 -17.58 5.37 2.00
CA ARG A 109 -18.65 6.15 2.62
C ARG A 109 -19.63 6.63 1.56
N LEU A 110 -20.90 6.25 1.70
CA LEU A 110 -22.03 6.70 0.89
C LEU A 110 -22.95 7.59 1.71
N GLU A 111 -23.37 8.71 1.15
CA GLU A 111 -24.32 9.61 1.78
C GLU A 111 -25.35 10.11 0.75
N ALA A 112 -26.61 9.85 1.02
CA ALA A 112 -27.74 10.38 0.28
C ALA A 112 -28.03 11.78 0.81
N VAL A 113 -27.95 12.78 -0.07
CA VAL A 113 -28.39 14.14 0.27
C VAL A 113 -29.91 14.15 0.19
N VAL A 114 -30.56 14.22 1.35
CA VAL A 114 -32.02 14.24 1.47
C VAL A 114 -32.46 15.66 1.77
N GLU A 115 -33.40 16.17 0.98
CA GLU A 115 -33.97 17.48 1.26
C GLU A 115 -34.75 17.48 2.57
N PRO A 116 -34.57 18.52 3.43
CA PRO A 116 -35.32 18.63 4.66
C PRO A 116 -36.80 18.87 4.38
N THR A 117 -37.67 18.19 5.13
CA THR A 117 -39.13 18.41 5.11
C THR A 117 -39.63 18.67 6.53
N SER A 118 -40.52 19.65 6.71
CA SER A 118 -41.07 20.00 8.02
C SER A 118 -41.98 18.92 8.59
N ASP A 119 -42.70 18.23 7.70
CA ASP A 119 -43.87 17.41 8.07
C ASP A 119 -43.54 15.91 8.18
N PHE A 120 -42.34 15.51 7.74
CA PHE A 120 -41.88 14.13 7.79
C PHE A 120 -40.61 14.00 8.62
N VAL A 121 -40.43 12.83 9.22
CA VAL A 121 -39.16 12.42 9.83
C VAL A 121 -38.61 11.26 9.00
N VAL A 122 -37.36 11.40 8.54
CA VAL A 122 -36.63 10.29 7.94
C VAL A 122 -36.35 9.28 9.04
N THR A 123 -36.85 8.06 8.87
CA THR A 123 -36.67 6.99 9.84
C THR A 123 -35.46 6.12 9.52
N GLN A 124 -35.15 5.97 8.23
CA GLN A 124 -34.04 5.12 7.78
C GLN A 124 -33.64 5.46 6.34
N VAL A 125 -32.35 5.32 6.05
CA VAL A 125 -31.85 5.20 4.67
C VAL A 125 -31.28 3.81 4.52
N SER A 126 -31.72 3.07 3.50
CA SER A 126 -31.16 1.78 3.12
C SER A 126 -30.52 1.84 1.74
N TRP A 127 -29.48 1.03 1.57
CA TRP A 127 -28.65 0.96 0.37
C TRP A 127 -28.69 -0.45 -0.19
N SER A 128 -28.84 -0.56 -1.51
CA SER A 128 -28.80 -1.82 -2.25
C SER A 128 -28.21 -1.62 -3.65
N GLY A 129 -28.13 -2.68 -4.45
CA GLY A 129 -27.50 -2.67 -5.78
C GLY A 129 -26.13 -3.33 -5.73
N ASP A 130 -25.17 -2.80 -6.48
CA ASP A 130 -23.81 -3.35 -6.59
C ASP A 130 -22.92 -2.99 -5.38
N LEU A 131 -23.40 -3.29 -4.18
CA LEU A 131 -22.70 -3.10 -2.91
C LEU A 131 -23.21 -4.12 -1.87
N LYS A 132 -22.51 -4.24 -0.74
CA LYS A 132 -23.05 -4.95 0.42
C LYS A 132 -24.26 -4.18 0.94
N PRO A 133 -25.49 -4.74 0.93
CA PRO A 133 -26.67 -4.00 1.36
C PRO A 133 -26.57 -3.61 2.84
N GLY A 134 -27.08 -2.43 3.16
CA GLY A 134 -27.02 -1.95 4.54
C GLY A 134 -27.85 -0.70 4.77
N THR A 135 -27.72 -0.15 5.96
CA THR A 135 -28.54 0.96 6.43
C THR A 135 -27.66 2.03 7.08
N GLY A 136 -28.08 3.29 6.99
CA GLY A 136 -27.33 4.44 7.53
C GLY A 136 -27.23 5.59 6.53
N ASN A 137 -26.99 6.79 7.05
CA ASN A 137 -26.69 7.97 6.25
C ASN A 137 -25.82 8.94 7.07
N PRO A 138 -24.48 8.84 7.00
CA PRO A 138 -23.72 8.05 6.03
C PRO A 138 -23.79 6.54 6.28
N TYR A 139 -23.68 5.76 5.20
CA TYR A 139 -23.44 4.33 5.21
C TYR A 139 -21.99 4.05 4.85
N ILE A 140 -21.27 3.33 5.71
CA ILE A 140 -19.87 2.96 5.52
C ILE A 140 -19.81 1.46 5.37
N TYR A 141 -19.17 0.99 4.30
CA TYR A 141 -18.97 -0.44 4.06
C TYR A 141 -17.61 -0.68 3.40
N LYS A 142 -17.09 -1.90 3.59
CA LYS A 142 -15.91 -2.37 2.90
C LYS A 142 -16.32 -3.21 1.68
N PRO A 143 -16.08 -2.74 0.43
CA PRO A 143 -16.37 -3.52 -0.77
C PRO A 143 -15.59 -4.84 -0.78
N ASP A 144 -16.04 -5.79 -1.59
CA ASP A 144 -15.30 -7.04 -1.79
C ASP A 144 -14.16 -6.80 -2.78
N LYS A 145 -13.02 -7.44 -2.52
CA LYS A 145 -11.85 -7.40 -3.41
C LYS A 145 -12.21 -7.93 -4.80
N GLY A 146 -11.63 -7.35 -5.84
CA GLY A 146 -11.95 -7.70 -7.24
C GLY A 146 -13.34 -7.25 -7.72
N THR A 147 -14.09 -6.49 -6.91
CA THR A 147 -15.40 -5.93 -7.31
C THR A 147 -15.29 -4.47 -7.71
N HIS A 148 -14.19 -3.99 -8.27
CA HIS A 148 -14.08 -2.62 -8.81
C HIS A 148 -14.96 -2.40 -10.06
N GLY A 149 -14.92 -1.19 -10.63
CA GLY A 149 -15.71 -0.79 -11.79
C GLY A 149 -16.88 0.13 -11.47
N LYS A 150 -17.74 0.37 -12.47
CA LYS A 150 -18.97 1.17 -12.30
C LYS A 150 -19.97 0.43 -11.43
N LYS A 151 -20.48 1.10 -10.39
CA LYS A 151 -21.43 0.56 -9.41
C LYS A 151 -22.78 1.23 -9.54
N LYS A 152 -23.81 0.44 -9.86
CA LYS A 152 -25.18 0.89 -9.86
C LYS A 152 -25.80 0.60 -8.49
N ILE A 153 -26.13 1.65 -7.76
CA ILE A 153 -26.65 1.55 -6.40
C ILE A 153 -27.99 2.24 -6.26
N LYS A 154 -28.76 1.84 -5.25
CA LYS A 154 -30.08 2.41 -4.93
C LYS A 154 -30.11 2.86 -3.49
N ALA A 155 -30.40 4.14 -3.28
CA ALA A 155 -30.72 4.68 -1.96
C ALA A 155 -32.25 4.68 -1.79
N THR A 156 -32.74 4.16 -0.66
CA THR A 156 -34.16 4.17 -0.29
C THR A 156 -34.33 4.87 1.04
N VAL A 157 -35.02 6.01 1.04
CA VAL A 157 -35.33 6.79 2.23
C VAL A 157 -36.72 6.39 2.70
N SER A 158 -36.80 5.79 3.88
CA SER A 158 -38.05 5.56 4.60
C SER A 158 -38.33 6.74 5.51
N PHE A 159 -39.59 7.18 5.54
CA PHE A 159 -40.01 8.32 6.33
C PHE A 159 -41.40 8.10 6.93
N LYS A 160 -41.69 8.85 7.98
CA LYS A 160 -42.98 8.83 8.65
C LYS A 160 -43.54 10.24 8.70
N ASN A 161 -44.81 10.42 8.35
CA ASN A 161 -45.50 11.68 8.54
C ASN A 161 -45.68 11.93 10.05
N LYS A 162 -45.29 13.10 10.53
CA LYS A 162 -45.32 13.44 11.97
C LYS A 162 -46.73 13.51 12.53
N ASN A 163 -47.71 13.87 11.71
CA ASN A 163 -49.09 14.10 12.13
C ASN A 163 -49.96 12.84 11.97
N SER A 164 -49.97 12.22 10.78
CA SER A 164 -50.81 11.05 10.52
C SER A 164 -50.18 9.74 10.98
N GLY A 165 -48.86 9.73 11.22
CA GLY A 165 -48.11 8.51 11.52
C GLY A 165 -47.97 7.55 10.33
N ALA A 166 -48.43 7.93 9.13
CA ALA A 166 -48.31 7.12 7.93
C ALA A 166 -46.84 6.97 7.51
N ASN A 167 -46.44 5.76 7.11
CA ASN A 167 -45.12 5.46 6.60
C ASN A 167 -45.08 5.65 5.07
N GLY A 168 -43.95 6.10 4.54
CA GLY A 168 -43.70 6.23 3.11
C GLY A 168 -42.24 5.95 2.76
N GLN A 169 -41.99 5.76 1.47
CA GLN A 169 -40.65 5.52 0.93
C GLN A 169 -40.44 6.28 -0.38
N VAL A 170 -39.20 6.73 -0.60
CA VAL A 170 -38.71 7.22 -1.89
C VAL A 170 -37.38 6.53 -2.18
N SER A 171 -37.12 6.22 -3.45
CA SER A 171 -35.84 5.63 -3.87
C SER A 171 -35.26 6.35 -5.08
N LYS A 172 -33.93 6.39 -5.18
CA LYS A 172 -33.21 6.91 -6.34
C LYS A 172 -32.00 6.04 -6.64
N GLU A 173 -31.76 5.77 -7.92
CA GLU A 173 -30.59 5.04 -8.40
C GLU A 173 -29.44 6.00 -8.73
N PHE A 174 -28.22 5.57 -8.46
CA PHE A 174 -26.99 6.31 -8.74
C PHE A 174 -25.94 5.39 -9.33
N VAL A 175 -24.99 5.97 -10.06
CA VAL A 175 -23.79 5.28 -10.53
C VAL A 175 -22.57 6.00 -9.99
N PHE A 176 -21.62 5.26 -9.43
CA PHE A 176 -20.30 5.77 -9.07
C PHE A 176 -19.21 4.81 -9.52
N THR A 177 -17.97 5.27 -9.60
CA THR A 177 -16.81 4.43 -9.96
C THR A 177 -16.11 3.95 -8.69
N LEU A 178 -15.86 2.65 -8.60
CA LEU A 178 -15.04 2.03 -7.57
C LEU A 178 -13.72 1.57 -8.19
N TYR A 179 -12.60 1.89 -7.55
CA TYR A 179 -11.25 1.55 -8.00
C TYR A 179 -10.67 0.39 -7.19
N PHE A 180 -9.48 -0.09 -7.58
CA PHE A 180 -8.63 -0.92 -6.73
C PHE A 180 -7.29 -0.20 -6.47
N GLU A 181 -6.62 -0.54 -5.37
CA GLU A 181 -5.29 -0.01 -5.10
C GLU A 181 -4.27 -0.64 -6.04
N LYS A 182 -3.64 0.16 -6.92
CA LYS A 182 -2.79 -0.34 -8.01
C LYS A 182 -1.65 -1.26 -7.54
N ASN A 183 -0.91 -0.83 -6.52
CA ASN A 183 0.27 -1.53 -6.00
C ASN A 183 -0.04 -2.36 -4.74
N GLY A 184 -1.32 -2.52 -4.39
CA GLY A 184 -1.74 -3.37 -3.29
C GLY A 184 -1.63 -4.86 -3.66
N ASP A 185 -1.86 -5.72 -2.68
CA ASP A 185 -1.91 -7.18 -2.85
C ASP A 185 -3.18 -7.70 -2.15
N ASP A 186 -4.25 -7.81 -2.92
CA ASP A 186 -5.57 -8.16 -2.41
C ASP A 186 -5.72 -9.67 -2.14
N ASP A 187 -4.99 -10.56 -2.84
CA ASP A 187 -5.09 -12.02 -2.63
C ASP A 187 -3.93 -12.61 -1.80
N GLY A 188 -2.91 -11.80 -1.47
CA GLY A 188 -1.78 -12.17 -0.64
C GLY A 188 -0.78 -13.07 -1.35
N ASP A 189 -0.80 -13.10 -2.69
CA ASP A 189 0.05 -13.96 -3.50
C ASP A 189 1.43 -13.33 -3.81
N GLY A 190 1.68 -12.11 -3.32
CA GLY A 190 2.90 -11.34 -3.54
C GLY A 190 2.95 -10.63 -4.89
N LYS A 191 1.89 -10.69 -5.70
CA LYS A 191 1.77 -9.95 -6.96
C LYS A 191 0.92 -8.69 -6.74
N PRO A 192 1.25 -7.60 -7.44
CA PRO A 192 0.47 -6.38 -7.33
C PRO A 192 -0.90 -6.55 -8.00
N ASN A 193 -1.91 -5.92 -7.43
CA ASN A 193 -3.30 -5.90 -7.92
C ASN A 193 -3.40 -5.54 -9.40
N TRP A 194 -2.56 -4.61 -9.90
CA TRP A 194 -2.57 -4.22 -11.30
C TRP A 194 -2.30 -5.42 -12.23
N PHE A 195 -1.42 -6.35 -11.84
CA PHE A 195 -1.06 -7.49 -12.67
C PHE A 195 -2.25 -8.45 -12.83
N ALA A 196 -2.95 -8.73 -11.72
CA ALA A 196 -4.13 -9.56 -11.73
C ALA A 196 -5.33 -8.88 -12.42
N TYR A 197 -5.68 -7.67 -11.98
CA TYR A 197 -6.91 -7.02 -12.39
C TYR A 197 -6.85 -6.40 -13.78
N TRP A 198 -5.74 -5.79 -14.21
CA TRP A 198 -5.65 -5.29 -15.59
C TRP A 198 -5.71 -6.42 -16.63
N GLY A 199 -5.28 -7.63 -16.27
CA GLY A 199 -5.44 -8.80 -17.12
C GLY A 199 -6.90 -9.26 -17.20
N VAL A 200 -7.55 -9.45 -16.05
CA VAL A 200 -8.94 -9.90 -15.97
C VAL A 200 -9.91 -8.89 -16.60
N ASP A 201 -9.70 -7.61 -16.36
CA ASP A 201 -10.52 -6.52 -16.90
C ASP A 201 -10.25 -6.24 -18.38
N GLY A 202 -9.17 -6.80 -18.94
CA GLY A 202 -8.71 -6.50 -20.29
C GLY A 202 -8.25 -5.06 -20.46
N ALA A 203 -7.73 -4.43 -19.39
CA ALA A 203 -7.11 -3.11 -19.45
C ALA A 203 -5.72 -3.18 -20.10
N VAL A 204 -5.02 -4.30 -19.95
CA VAL A 204 -3.79 -4.62 -20.70
C VAL A 204 -4.08 -5.87 -21.55
N PRO A 205 -4.27 -5.73 -22.87
CA PRO A 205 -4.57 -6.85 -23.75
C PRO A 205 -3.50 -7.94 -23.69
N GLY A 206 -3.92 -9.19 -23.50
CA GLY A 206 -3.03 -10.35 -23.49
C GLY A 206 -2.28 -10.59 -22.17
N LEU A 207 -2.44 -9.77 -21.14
CA LEU A 207 -1.75 -9.94 -19.85
C LEU A 207 -2.09 -11.26 -19.13
N THR A 208 -3.26 -11.85 -19.41
CA THR A 208 -3.65 -13.18 -18.89
C THR A 208 -2.97 -14.36 -19.60
N ASN A 209 -2.11 -14.10 -20.58
CA ASN A 209 -1.34 -15.14 -21.25
C ASN A 209 -0.44 -15.87 -20.23
N PRO A 210 -0.51 -17.21 -20.12
CA PRO A 210 0.34 -17.97 -19.19
C PRO A 210 1.84 -17.85 -19.40
N GLN A 211 2.28 -17.30 -20.54
CA GLN A 211 3.69 -16.98 -20.80
C GLN A 211 4.13 -15.65 -20.18
N ILE A 212 3.21 -14.83 -19.71
CA ILE A 212 3.51 -13.58 -19.00
C ILE A 212 3.37 -13.85 -17.50
N ILE A 213 4.43 -13.57 -16.76
CA ILE A 213 4.47 -13.70 -15.31
C ILE A 213 4.95 -12.39 -14.69
N TYR A 214 4.61 -12.18 -13.43
CA TYR A 214 5.19 -11.12 -12.62
C TYR A 214 6.32 -11.71 -11.78
N ASP A 215 7.47 -11.04 -11.78
CA ASP A 215 8.64 -11.42 -11.00
C ASP A 215 9.03 -10.30 -10.04
N ALA A 216 8.63 -10.45 -8.78
CA ALA A 216 8.92 -9.51 -7.71
C ALA A 216 10.41 -9.48 -7.31
N THR A 217 11.21 -10.46 -7.74
CA THR A 217 12.63 -10.54 -7.38
C THR A 217 13.51 -9.66 -8.26
N LYS A 218 12.98 -9.16 -9.38
CA LYS A 218 13.66 -8.17 -10.22
C LYS A 218 13.78 -6.83 -9.49
N GLY A 219 14.85 -6.10 -9.78
CA GLY A 219 15.13 -4.79 -9.17
C GLY A 219 13.98 -3.81 -9.35
N ALA A 220 13.88 -2.81 -8.45
CA ALA A 220 12.77 -1.86 -8.43
C ALA A 220 12.62 -1.04 -9.72
N GLY A 221 13.70 -0.88 -10.51
CA GLY A 221 13.71 -0.23 -11.82
C GLY A 221 13.36 -1.15 -13.01
N SER A 222 13.26 -2.47 -12.79
CA SER A 222 13.05 -3.43 -13.88
C SER A 222 11.63 -3.33 -14.45
N TYR A 223 11.51 -3.10 -15.76
CA TYR A 223 10.24 -3.11 -16.47
C TYR A 223 9.80 -4.53 -16.84
N GLY A 224 10.66 -5.27 -17.53
CA GLY A 224 10.37 -6.63 -17.97
C GLY A 224 11.60 -7.27 -18.61
N ALA A 225 11.56 -8.59 -18.77
CA ALA A 225 12.52 -9.33 -19.57
C ALA A 225 11.89 -10.62 -20.07
N TRP A 226 12.10 -10.98 -21.33
CA TRP A 226 11.84 -12.34 -21.79
C TRP A 226 13.04 -13.26 -21.47
N SER A 227 12.77 -14.39 -20.82
CA SER A 227 13.77 -15.40 -20.46
C SER A 227 13.78 -16.55 -21.47
N PRO A 228 14.90 -16.77 -22.20
CA PRO A 228 15.03 -17.89 -23.13
C PRO A 228 14.91 -19.27 -22.48
N THR A 229 15.28 -19.36 -21.20
CA THR A 229 15.33 -20.63 -20.45
C THR A 229 13.94 -21.06 -19.98
N SER A 230 13.16 -20.13 -19.44
CA SER A 230 11.80 -20.41 -18.97
C SER A 230 10.74 -20.23 -20.06
N ASP A 231 11.12 -19.57 -21.17
CA ASP A 231 10.25 -19.11 -22.25
C ASP A 231 9.11 -18.20 -21.75
N LYS A 232 9.38 -17.44 -20.67
CA LYS A 232 8.44 -16.51 -20.04
C LYS A 232 8.83 -15.06 -20.28
N VAL A 233 7.82 -14.21 -20.41
CA VAL A 233 7.94 -12.75 -20.25
C VAL A 233 7.75 -12.44 -18.77
N GLU A 234 8.78 -11.92 -18.13
CA GLU A 234 8.86 -11.67 -16.70
C GLU A 234 8.75 -10.17 -16.45
N LEU A 235 7.56 -9.69 -16.12
CA LEU A 235 7.31 -8.28 -15.80
C LEU A 235 7.87 -7.96 -14.41
N GLY A 236 8.62 -6.87 -14.31
CA GLY A 236 9.22 -6.40 -13.07
C GLY A 236 8.40 -5.31 -12.35
N PRO A 237 8.85 -4.84 -11.18
CA PRO A 237 8.15 -3.86 -10.37
C PRO A 237 7.88 -2.51 -11.07
N ALA A 238 8.74 -2.08 -12.00
CA ALA A 238 8.60 -0.81 -12.71
C ALA A 238 7.63 -0.88 -13.92
N ALA A 239 7.18 -2.07 -14.33
CA ALA A 239 6.38 -2.28 -15.55
C ALA A 239 5.15 -1.37 -15.62
N ALA A 240 4.46 -1.20 -14.50
CA ALA A 240 3.26 -0.39 -14.40
C ALA A 240 3.53 1.10 -14.11
N GLY A 241 4.79 1.51 -14.00
CA GLY A 241 5.24 2.87 -13.71
C GLY A 241 5.18 3.78 -14.93
N THR A 242 6.32 4.40 -15.25
CA THR A 242 6.56 5.16 -16.48
C THR A 242 7.65 4.43 -17.27
N HIS A 243 7.35 3.94 -18.47
CA HIS A 243 8.37 3.27 -19.29
C HIS A 243 9.24 4.32 -19.99
N TYR A 244 10.56 4.29 -19.79
CA TYR A 244 11.52 5.34 -20.19
C TYR A 244 11.07 6.75 -19.75
N PRO A 245 11.20 7.10 -18.46
CA PRO A 245 10.93 8.45 -17.99
C PRO A 245 11.72 9.49 -18.81
N GLY A 246 11.03 10.48 -19.40
CA GLY A 246 11.64 11.46 -20.29
C GLY A 246 11.70 11.04 -21.77
N GLY A 247 11.48 9.77 -22.05
CA GLY A 247 11.44 9.18 -23.39
C GLY A 247 12.84 8.93 -23.97
N LEU A 248 12.95 7.88 -24.78
CA LEU A 248 14.16 7.50 -25.50
C LEU A 248 14.10 8.09 -26.91
N SER A 249 14.97 9.06 -27.23
CA SER A 249 14.99 9.70 -28.55
C SER A 249 15.95 9.00 -29.51
N ILE A 250 15.42 8.43 -30.59
CA ILE A 250 16.17 7.73 -31.65
C ILE A 250 15.62 8.21 -32.99
N ASP A 251 16.50 8.69 -33.88
CA ASP A 251 16.16 9.18 -35.23
C ASP A 251 14.98 10.19 -35.27
N GLY A 252 14.87 11.04 -34.25
CA GLY A 252 13.79 12.04 -34.14
C GLY A 252 12.44 11.49 -33.67
N THR A 253 12.36 10.20 -33.35
CA THR A 253 11.19 9.56 -32.71
C THR A 253 11.45 9.39 -31.22
N THR A 254 10.45 9.65 -30.38
CA THR A 254 10.50 9.42 -28.94
C THR A 254 9.75 8.16 -28.59
N TYR A 255 10.46 7.17 -28.03
CA TYR A 255 9.92 5.92 -27.53
C TYR A 255 9.69 6.00 -26.02
N GLY A 256 8.67 5.32 -25.50
CA GLY A 256 8.30 5.39 -24.08
C GLY A 256 7.66 6.71 -23.67
N ASN A 257 7.96 7.14 -22.43
CA ASN A 257 7.27 8.19 -21.69
C ASN A 257 5.75 7.96 -21.50
N VAL A 258 5.33 6.69 -21.57
CA VAL A 258 3.96 6.23 -21.31
C VAL A 258 3.83 5.66 -19.91
N ARG A 259 2.62 5.61 -19.36
CA ARG A 259 2.37 5.24 -17.96
C ARG A 259 1.28 4.19 -17.79
N GLY A 260 1.35 3.43 -16.71
CA GLY A 260 0.26 2.55 -16.27
C GLY A 260 -0.02 1.45 -17.29
N ILE A 261 -1.29 1.30 -17.69
CA ILE A 261 -1.68 0.27 -18.67
C ILE A 261 -0.93 0.39 -20.00
N ASP A 262 -0.57 1.60 -20.44
CA ASP A 262 0.17 1.78 -21.70
C ASP A 262 1.62 1.34 -21.54
N ALA A 263 2.25 1.66 -20.41
CA ALA A 263 3.60 1.18 -20.08
C ALA A 263 3.66 -0.35 -20.06
N VAL A 264 2.72 -1.01 -19.37
CA VAL A 264 2.70 -2.48 -19.35
C VAL A 264 2.44 -3.05 -20.74
N THR A 265 1.53 -2.46 -21.53
CA THR A 265 1.23 -2.95 -22.88
C THR A 265 2.45 -2.80 -23.80
N GLU A 266 3.17 -1.68 -23.71
CA GLU A 266 4.42 -1.43 -24.43
C GLU A 266 5.52 -2.41 -24.04
N VAL A 267 5.75 -2.63 -22.73
CA VAL A 267 6.73 -3.60 -22.22
C VAL A 267 6.38 -5.02 -22.66
N VAL A 268 5.12 -5.44 -22.53
CA VAL A 268 4.69 -6.79 -22.96
C VAL A 268 4.93 -6.98 -24.45
N ALA A 269 4.61 -5.99 -25.29
CA ALA A 269 4.85 -6.08 -26.72
C ALA A 269 6.34 -6.09 -27.07
N HIS A 270 7.15 -5.30 -26.36
CA HIS A 270 8.61 -5.31 -26.47
C HIS A 270 9.18 -6.70 -26.14
N GLU A 271 8.87 -7.26 -24.97
CA GLU A 271 9.41 -8.56 -24.57
C GLU A 271 8.89 -9.72 -25.43
N LEU A 272 7.62 -9.65 -25.85
CA LEU A 272 7.08 -10.63 -26.79
C LEU A 272 7.76 -10.55 -28.16
N ARG A 273 8.36 -9.41 -28.53
CA ARG A 273 9.07 -9.29 -29.81
C ARG A 273 10.28 -10.22 -29.87
N HIS A 274 11.10 -10.19 -28.81
CA HIS A 274 12.23 -11.09 -28.61
C HIS A 274 11.83 -12.56 -28.73
N ARG A 275 10.71 -12.92 -28.09
CA ARG A 275 10.20 -14.29 -28.09
C ARG A 275 9.57 -14.72 -29.41
N THR A 276 8.62 -13.94 -29.94
CA THR A 276 7.66 -14.41 -30.96
C THR A 276 8.08 -14.09 -32.39
N THR A 277 8.97 -13.13 -32.57
CA THR A 277 9.54 -12.82 -33.89
C THR A 277 10.97 -13.30 -33.97
N ILE A 278 11.83 -12.80 -33.08
CA ILE A 278 13.28 -12.99 -33.24
C ILE A 278 13.66 -14.45 -33.00
N LYS A 279 13.35 -15.01 -31.82
CA LYS A 279 13.64 -16.42 -31.52
C LYS A 279 12.97 -17.39 -32.49
N VAL A 280 11.65 -17.27 -32.69
CA VAL A 280 10.86 -18.23 -33.50
C VAL A 280 11.34 -18.28 -34.96
N ASN A 281 11.74 -17.16 -35.55
CA ASN A 281 12.21 -17.19 -36.95
C ASN A 281 13.57 -17.89 -37.13
N TRP A 282 14.37 -17.99 -36.07
CA TRP A 282 15.63 -18.76 -36.07
C TRP A 282 15.45 -20.23 -35.64
N GLU A 283 14.31 -20.59 -35.05
CA GLU A 283 13.99 -21.99 -34.71
C GLU A 283 13.77 -22.85 -35.96
N ALA A 284 13.82 -24.18 -35.80
CA ALA A 284 13.69 -25.11 -36.91
C ALA A 284 12.39 -24.90 -37.72
N GLY A 285 12.53 -24.59 -39.00
CA GLY A 285 11.40 -24.25 -39.88
C GLY A 285 10.99 -22.78 -39.88
N GLY A 286 11.66 -21.93 -39.11
CA GLY A 286 11.48 -20.48 -39.09
C GLY A 286 12.00 -19.79 -40.35
N ALA A 287 11.51 -18.57 -40.59
CA ALA A 287 11.77 -17.85 -41.84
C ALA A 287 13.23 -17.39 -42.01
N TRP A 288 14.00 -17.30 -40.93
CA TRP A 288 15.38 -16.82 -40.93
C TRP A 288 16.42 -17.94 -40.96
N VAL A 289 15.99 -19.20 -40.84
CA VAL A 289 16.88 -20.36 -40.92
C VAL A 289 17.63 -20.37 -42.26
N GLY A 290 18.96 -20.28 -42.19
CA GLY A 290 19.85 -20.29 -43.36
C GLY A 290 20.02 -18.94 -44.05
N GLN A 291 19.43 -17.85 -43.53
CA GLN A 291 19.72 -16.50 -44.00
C GLN A 291 21.09 -16.01 -43.51
N ALA A 292 21.68 -15.08 -44.27
CA ALA A 292 22.94 -14.44 -43.90
C ALA A 292 22.67 -13.24 -42.99
N ASP A 293 23.58 -13.05 -42.04
CA ASP A 293 23.53 -12.03 -41.00
C ASP A 293 25.01 -11.62 -40.76
N SER A 294 25.35 -10.37 -41.11
CA SER A 294 26.70 -9.96 -41.53
C SER A 294 27.48 -9.12 -40.53
N ASP A 295 26.85 -8.71 -39.44
CA ASP A 295 27.45 -7.94 -38.36
C ASP A 295 28.12 -8.83 -37.29
N PHE A 296 28.33 -10.13 -37.60
CA PHE A 296 28.92 -11.16 -36.75
C PHE A 296 30.37 -10.85 -36.31
N HIS A 297 30.54 -9.91 -35.38
CA HIS A 297 31.82 -9.51 -34.78
C HIS A 297 31.72 -9.41 -33.26
N VAL A 298 30.99 -10.34 -32.65
CA VAL A 298 30.73 -10.37 -31.21
C VAL A 298 31.41 -11.57 -30.53
N PRO A 299 31.79 -11.47 -29.24
CA PRO A 299 32.62 -12.48 -28.58
C PRO A 299 31.99 -13.88 -28.48
N THR A 300 30.65 -13.97 -28.48
CA THR A 300 29.91 -15.24 -28.44
C THR A 300 28.57 -15.12 -29.17
N ASN A 301 28.01 -16.25 -29.62
CA ASN A 301 26.67 -16.32 -30.25
C ASN A 301 25.52 -15.82 -29.36
N ALA A 302 25.74 -15.66 -28.05
CA ALA A 302 24.74 -15.12 -27.13
C ALA A 302 24.54 -13.60 -27.29
N TYR A 303 25.57 -12.92 -27.79
CA TYR A 303 25.67 -11.47 -27.94
C TYR A 303 25.48 -11.03 -29.38
N TYR A 304 24.71 -11.80 -30.14
CA TYR A 304 24.42 -11.55 -31.54
C TYR A 304 23.05 -10.90 -31.63
N ASP A 305 22.93 -9.85 -32.44
CA ASP A 305 21.66 -9.15 -32.62
C ASP A 305 20.61 -10.03 -33.33
N LYS A 306 21.03 -11.09 -34.02
CA LYS A 306 20.16 -12.09 -34.64
C LYS A 306 19.16 -11.45 -35.61
N LEU A 307 19.55 -10.41 -36.33
CA LEU A 307 18.73 -9.81 -37.38
C LEU A 307 19.36 -10.11 -38.75
N PRO A 308 18.70 -10.93 -39.62
CA PRO A 308 19.24 -11.18 -40.95
C PRO A 308 19.37 -9.91 -41.79
N ASN A 309 20.40 -9.83 -42.63
CA ASN A 309 20.66 -8.68 -43.51
C ASN A 309 19.41 -8.19 -44.28
N THR A 310 18.57 -9.13 -44.75
CA THR A 310 17.37 -8.80 -45.54
C THR A 310 16.28 -8.15 -44.67
N TYR A 311 16.22 -8.54 -43.40
CA TYR A 311 15.34 -7.96 -42.41
C TYR A 311 15.83 -6.56 -42.02
N GLU A 312 17.12 -6.40 -41.75
CA GLU A 312 17.76 -5.12 -41.44
C GLU A 312 17.61 -4.08 -42.55
N ASP A 313 17.79 -4.48 -43.82
CA ASP A 313 17.56 -3.60 -44.98
C ASP A 313 16.10 -3.05 -44.98
N THR A 314 15.15 -3.85 -44.49
CA THR A 314 13.73 -3.45 -44.37
C THR A 314 13.47 -2.60 -43.12
N PHE A 315 14.16 -2.92 -42.03
CA PHE A 315 14.00 -2.31 -40.71
C PHE A 315 14.85 -1.05 -40.48
N ARG A 316 15.75 -0.75 -41.44
CA ARG A 316 16.64 0.42 -41.48
C ARG A 316 17.68 0.43 -40.35
N THR A 317 18.24 -0.73 -40.06
CA THR A 317 19.49 -0.93 -39.31
C THR A 317 20.63 -1.20 -40.30
N ASP A 318 21.87 -0.95 -39.88
CA ASP A 318 23.08 -1.15 -40.70
C ASP A 318 23.60 -2.57 -40.45
N LYS A 319 23.41 -3.46 -41.44
CA LYS A 319 23.81 -4.88 -41.42
C LYS A 319 25.27 -5.23 -41.17
N THR A 320 26.09 -4.22 -40.91
CA THR A 320 27.49 -4.40 -40.53
C THR A 320 27.74 -4.05 -39.06
N LYS A 321 26.70 -3.67 -38.32
CA LYS A 321 26.77 -3.22 -36.93
C LYS A 321 25.67 -3.88 -36.13
N THR A 322 26.03 -4.33 -34.94
CA THR A 322 25.10 -4.87 -33.94
C THR A 322 24.32 -3.80 -33.18
N ASP A 323 24.73 -2.53 -33.29
CA ASP A 323 24.10 -1.38 -32.62
C ASP A 323 24.15 -0.14 -33.52
N SER A 324 23.35 -0.15 -34.58
CA SER A 324 23.26 0.96 -35.54
C SER A 324 22.56 2.20 -34.96
N LYS A 325 21.79 2.02 -33.89
CA LYS A 325 21.02 3.08 -33.22
C LYS A 325 21.68 3.62 -31.95
N ASP A 326 22.89 3.19 -31.65
CA ASP A 326 23.69 3.72 -30.56
C ASP A 326 23.03 3.52 -29.18
N LEU A 327 22.36 2.37 -29.01
CA LEU A 327 21.73 1.99 -27.74
C LEU A 327 22.75 1.72 -26.63
N GLU A 328 24.00 1.40 -26.97
CA GLU A 328 25.13 1.32 -26.03
C GLU A 328 25.21 2.59 -25.16
N HIS A 329 25.10 3.75 -25.80
CA HIS A 329 25.23 5.04 -25.14
C HIS A 329 23.89 5.67 -24.77
N ARG A 330 22.78 5.22 -25.37
CA ARG A 330 21.42 5.76 -25.10
C ARG A 330 20.65 4.98 -24.04
N LYS A 331 20.97 3.71 -23.80
CA LYS A 331 20.20 2.84 -22.89
C LYS A 331 21.08 2.02 -21.94
N SER A 332 22.05 1.27 -22.45
CA SER A 332 22.98 0.48 -21.63
C SER A 332 24.14 -0.04 -22.48
N ALA A 333 25.34 -0.06 -21.91
CA ALA A 333 26.56 -0.48 -22.59
C ALA A 333 26.48 -1.91 -23.17
N VAL A 334 25.65 -2.78 -22.60
CA VAL A 334 25.45 -4.16 -23.09
C VAL A 334 24.85 -4.19 -24.50
N TYR A 335 24.11 -3.16 -24.89
CA TYR A 335 23.48 -3.07 -26.21
C TYR A 335 24.46 -2.80 -27.33
N LYS A 336 25.75 -2.54 -27.06
CA LYS A 336 26.79 -2.61 -28.10
C LYS A 336 26.70 -3.88 -28.94
N TYR A 337 26.34 -4.98 -28.27
CA TYR A 337 26.39 -6.30 -28.88
C TYR A 337 25.07 -6.75 -29.54
N TYR A 338 23.94 -6.15 -29.20
CA TYR A 338 22.63 -6.53 -29.75
C TYR A 338 21.64 -5.35 -29.75
N GLY A 339 22.13 -4.14 -29.99
CA GLY A 339 21.34 -2.92 -29.98
C GLY A 339 20.28 -2.88 -31.08
N ASP A 340 20.57 -3.43 -32.25
CA ASP A 340 19.59 -3.46 -33.35
C ASP A 340 18.43 -4.44 -33.07
N ASN A 341 18.73 -5.57 -32.42
CA ASN A 341 17.75 -6.48 -31.84
C ASN A 341 16.83 -5.77 -30.83
N GLU A 342 17.43 -5.05 -29.90
CA GLU A 342 16.70 -4.31 -28.88
C GLU A 342 15.88 -3.17 -29.49
N PHE A 343 16.41 -2.51 -30.52
CA PHE A 343 15.68 -1.49 -31.27
C PHE A 343 14.43 -2.06 -31.96
N ASP A 344 14.52 -3.28 -32.51
CA ASP A 344 13.35 -3.99 -33.07
C ASP A 344 12.25 -4.21 -32.01
N ALA A 345 12.64 -4.59 -30.80
CA ALA A 345 11.72 -4.73 -29.67
C ALA A 345 11.15 -3.38 -29.21
N ILE A 346 11.96 -2.31 -29.14
CA ILE A 346 11.52 -0.94 -28.80
C ILE A 346 10.44 -0.46 -29.78
N VAL A 347 10.66 -0.67 -31.08
CA VAL A 347 9.70 -0.29 -32.13
C VAL A 347 8.42 -1.12 -32.04
N ALA A 348 8.51 -2.42 -31.71
CA ALA A 348 7.33 -3.27 -31.55
C ALA A 348 6.43 -2.82 -30.38
N GLY A 349 7.04 -2.34 -29.29
CA GLY A 349 6.33 -1.76 -28.15
C GLY A 349 5.72 -0.39 -28.45
N HIS A 350 6.32 0.38 -29.36
CA HIS A 350 5.90 1.75 -29.63
C HIS A 350 4.41 1.85 -30.04
N HIS A 351 3.70 2.83 -29.46
CA HIS A 351 2.27 3.08 -29.66
C HIS A 351 1.32 1.96 -29.23
N GLN A 352 1.81 0.92 -28.54
CA GLN A 352 0.93 -0.04 -27.90
C GLN A 352 0.24 0.62 -26.72
N GLN A 353 -1.08 0.45 -26.63
CA GLN A 353 -1.90 1.13 -25.64
C GLN A 353 -2.81 0.14 -24.92
N GLY A 354 -2.97 0.36 -23.62
CA GLY A 354 -4.00 -0.31 -22.85
C GLY A 354 -5.39 0.24 -23.13
N VAL A 355 -6.41 -0.50 -22.70
CA VAL A 355 -7.82 -0.12 -22.86
C VAL A 355 -8.25 0.77 -21.70
N ALA A 356 -8.19 2.08 -21.89
CA ALA A 356 -8.42 3.08 -20.84
C ALA A 356 -9.76 2.94 -20.10
N VAL A 357 -10.84 2.54 -20.79
CA VAL A 357 -12.17 2.35 -20.18
C VAL A 357 -12.24 1.16 -19.21
N ASN A 358 -11.25 0.27 -19.27
CA ASN A 358 -11.12 -0.89 -18.38
C ASN A 358 -10.11 -0.66 -17.25
N ASP A 359 -9.44 0.51 -17.20
CA ASP A 359 -8.46 0.79 -16.15
C ASP A 359 -9.14 1.34 -14.89
N TRP A 360 -9.36 0.43 -13.95
CA TRP A 360 -9.96 0.73 -12.64
C TRP A 360 -8.92 0.88 -11.52
N ALA A 361 -7.64 1.03 -11.85
CA ALA A 361 -6.61 1.23 -10.84
C ALA A 361 -6.64 2.64 -10.24
N ASN A 362 -6.19 2.79 -9.00
CA ASN A 362 -5.80 4.08 -8.41
C ASN A 362 -4.31 4.05 -8.00
N PRO A 363 -3.46 4.91 -8.59
CA PRO A 363 -3.74 5.78 -9.73
C PRO A 363 -3.88 5.00 -11.05
N GLY A 364 -4.77 5.46 -11.93
CA GLY A 364 -5.06 4.88 -13.25
C GLY A 364 -5.69 5.91 -14.20
N LYS A 365 -5.91 5.56 -15.47
CA LYS A 365 -6.44 6.48 -16.49
C LYS A 365 -7.85 7.01 -16.18
N GLN A 366 -8.65 6.26 -15.41
CA GLN A 366 -9.97 6.71 -14.98
C GLN A 366 -9.97 7.39 -13.60
N SER A 367 -8.87 7.30 -12.84
CA SER A 367 -8.77 7.94 -11.52
C SER A 367 -8.71 9.47 -11.60
N ASN A 368 -8.87 10.14 -10.47
CA ASN A 368 -8.80 11.60 -10.33
C ASN A 368 -7.71 12.01 -9.31
N PRO A 369 -6.57 12.58 -9.76
CA PRO A 369 -6.23 12.93 -11.14
C PRO A 369 -5.90 11.70 -12.00
N SER A 370 -6.08 11.82 -13.32
CA SER A 370 -5.88 10.72 -14.27
C SER A 370 -4.40 10.43 -14.55
N PHE A 371 -4.05 9.14 -14.65
CA PHE A 371 -2.69 8.66 -14.85
C PHE A 371 -2.37 8.44 -16.35
N VAL A 372 -2.32 9.52 -17.14
CA VAL A 372 -2.37 9.46 -18.63
C VAL A 372 -1.06 9.77 -19.37
N THR A 373 -0.20 10.63 -18.84
CA THR A 373 1.10 10.97 -19.46
C THR A 373 2.10 11.36 -18.38
N ALA A 374 3.38 11.05 -18.57
CA ALA A 374 4.41 11.69 -17.78
C ALA A 374 4.55 13.11 -18.33
N ALA A 375 4.36 14.12 -17.47
CA ALA A 375 4.64 15.50 -17.84
C ALA A 375 6.07 15.55 -18.42
N THR A 376 6.29 16.36 -19.48
CA THR A 376 7.65 16.84 -19.77
C THR A 376 8.19 17.32 -18.44
N ALA A 377 9.27 16.71 -17.96
CA ALA A 377 9.75 16.91 -16.61
C ALA A 377 9.65 18.39 -16.22
N GLU A 378 8.60 18.73 -15.47
CA GLU A 378 8.77 19.77 -14.48
C GLU A 378 9.95 19.25 -13.66
N GLU A 379 10.97 20.09 -13.56
CA GLU A 379 12.18 19.88 -12.79
C GLU A 379 11.84 19.07 -11.53
N VAL A 380 12.04 17.75 -11.62
CA VAL A 380 11.74 16.85 -10.51
C VAL A 380 12.82 17.21 -9.50
N GLN A 381 12.37 17.85 -8.41
CA GLN A 381 13.23 18.26 -7.33
C GLN A 381 14.14 17.10 -6.92
N PRO A 382 15.44 17.35 -6.66
CA PRO A 382 16.38 16.31 -6.30
C PRO A 382 15.83 15.51 -5.10
N THR A 383 15.72 14.19 -5.27
CA THR A 383 15.39 13.31 -4.15
C THR A 383 16.67 13.04 -3.38
N ALA A 384 16.81 13.66 -2.21
CA ALA A 384 17.94 13.46 -1.32
C ALA A 384 17.64 12.36 -0.28
N ALA A 385 18.62 11.51 0.00
CA ALA A 385 18.58 10.54 1.09
C ALA A 385 19.91 10.54 1.85
N SER A 386 19.88 10.26 3.15
CA SER A 386 21.07 10.17 4.00
C SER A 386 20.89 9.09 5.06
N GLY A 387 21.97 8.44 5.48
CA GLY A 387 21.94 7.39 6.50
C GLY A 387 23.29 7.00 7.08
N LEU A 388 23.30 6.13 8.11
CA LEU A 388 24.53 5.56 8.67
C LEU A 388 25.22 4.63 7.67
N VAL A 389 26.54 4.62 7.67
CA VAL A 389 27.30 3.57 6.97
C VAL A 389 27.19 2.26 7.75
N THR A 390 26.63 1.24 7.12
CA THR A 390 26.50 -0.13 7.64
C THR A 390 27.13 -1.11 6.64
N ALA A 391 27.28 -2.39 6.98
CA ALA A 391 27.77 -3.40 6.03
C ALA A 391 26.93 -3.48 4.73
N ALA A 392 25.63 -3.14 4.78
CA ALA A 392 24.74 -3.12 3.61
C ALA A 392 24.84 -1.84 2.77
N SER A 393 25.48 -0.79 3.30
CA SER A 393 25.63 0.51 2.63
C SER A 393 27.10 0.92 2.49
N GLN A 394 28.03 0.00 2.75
CA GLN A 394 29.44 0.18 2.41
C GLN A 394 29.57 0.14 0.89
N TYR A 395 30.38 1.04 0.34
CA TYR A 395 30.75 0.99 -1.07
C TYR A 395 31.52 -0.33 -1.31
N GLN A 396 31.18 -1.04 -2.39
CA GLN A 396 31.87 -2.24 -2.82
C GLN A 396 32.84 -1.85 -3.92
N THR A 397 34.11 -2.23 -3.79
CA THR A 397 35.13 -1.97 -4.80
C THR A 397 35.03 -2.99 -5.91
N ASP A 398 34.06 -2.85 -6.80
CA ASP A 398 34.03 -3.53 -8.10
C ASP A 398 33.03 -2.81 -9.01
N ALA A 399 33.49 -1.88 -9.86
CA ALA A 399 32.67 -1.39 -10.97
C ALA A 399 33.53 -0.84 -12.13
N LEU A 400 33.09 -1.18 -13.34
CA LEU A 400 33.54 -0.68 -14.63
C LEU A 400 33.30 0.83 -14.73
N LEU A 401 34.34 1.66 -14.93
CA LEU A 401 34.17 3.10 -15.19
C LEU A 401 33.57 3.34 -16.59
N LEU A 402 32.55 4.20 -16.67
CA LEU A 402 31.91 4.66 -17.92
C LEU A 402 32.11 6.18 -18.10
N PRO A 403 33.36 6.67 -18.24
CA PRO A 403 33.69 8.11 -18.16
C PRO A 403 33.09 8.94 -19.31
N ASP A 404 32.50 8.30 -20.32
CA ASP A 404 31.89 8.96 -21.49
C ASP A 404 30.44 9.43 -21.23
N LEU A 405 29.86 9.16 -20.06
CA LEU A 405 28.49 9.60 -19.68
C LEU A 405 28.46 10.78 -18.70
N ALA A 406 29.34 10.77 -17.71
CA ALA A 406 29.55 11.89 -16.80
C ALA A 406 30.94 11.76 -16.14
N GLN A 407 31.48 12.87 -15.67
CA GLN A 407 32.76 12.89 -14.95
C GLN A 407 32.66 13.82 -13.74
N LEU A 408 33.30 13.45 -12.63
CA LEU A 408 33.55 14.33 -11.51
C LEU A 408 34.55 15.40 -11.95
N THR A 409 34.31 16.65 -11.56
CA THR A 409 35.18 17.78 -11.96
C THR A 409 36.32 18.06 -10.99
N ASP A 410 36.43 17.27 -9.91
CA ASP A 410 37.24 17.55 -8.73
C ASP A 410 36.95 18.89 -8.03
N ILE A 411 35.81 19.52 -8.35
CA ILE A 411 35.34 20.75 -7.70
C ILE A 411 34.33 20.36 -6.61
N TYR A 412 34.73 20.56 -5.36
CA TYR A 412 33.93 20.29 -4.18
C TYR A 412 33.87 21.52 -3.28
N THR A 413 32.71 21.80 -2.70
CA THR A 413 32.55 22.83 -1.65
C THR A 413 31.55 22.37 -0.60
N ASP A 414 31.83 22.65 0.67
CA ASP A 414 30.93 22.38 1.78
C ASP A 414 30.23 23.64 2.30
N ALA A 415 29.00 23.48 2.75
CA ALA A 415 28.22 24.50 3.44
C ALA A 415 27.28 23.86 4.47
N THR A 416 26.94 24.60 5.51
CA THR A 416 25.93 24.19 6.49
C THR A 416 24.56 24.68 6.06
N ILE A 417 23.54 23.84 6.23
CA ILE A 417 22.15 24.19 5.98
C ILE A 417 21.45 24.42 7.32
N ASP A 418 20.99 25.66 7.52
CA ASP A 418 20.14 26.08 8.64
C ASP A 418 18.82 26.60 8.04
N THR A 419 17.86 25.71 7.88
CA THR A 419 16.59 25.99 7.20
C THR A 419 15.64 26.76 8.11
N ASN A 420 15.73 26.54 9.41
CA ASN A 420 14.84 27.16 10.40
C ASN A 420 15.44 28.43 11.03
N ASN A 421 16.71 28.75 10.72
CA ASN A 421 17.50 29.87 11.25
C ASN A 421 17.62 29.86 12.78
N ASP A 422 17.68 28.68 13.41
CA ASP A 422 17.82 28.54 14.86
C ASP A 422 19.28 28.48 15.35
N GLY A 423 20.24 28.51 14.41
CA GLY A 423 21.67 28.45 14.68
C GLY A 423 22.22 27.03 14.83
N GLN A 424 21.38 25.99 14.71
CA GLN A 424 21.79 24.61 14.51
C GLN A 424 21.57 24.19 13.06
N PHE A 425 22.47 23.37 12.54
CA PHE A 425 22.45 22.95 11.15
C PHE A 425 21.63 21.66 10.99
N GLU A 426 20.63 21.69 10.11
CA GLU A 426 19.89 20.49 9.69
C GLU A 426 20.72 19.55 8.83
N ALA A 427 21.69 20.07 8.06
CA ALA A 427 22.53 19.26 7.20
C ALA A 427 23.91 19.88 6.96
N LEU A 428 24.87 19.02 6.66
CA LEU A 428 26.11 19.39 5.99
C LEU A 428 25.94 19.10 4.50
N ARG A 429 25.94 20.13 3.67
CA ARG A 429 25.84 20.01 2.22
C ARG A 429 27.23 19.98 1.60
N ILE A 430 27.55 18.94 0.84
CA ILE A 430 28.69 18.94 -0.07
C ILE A 430 28.16 19.11 -1.49
N THR A 431 28.56 20.20 -2.15
CA THR A 431 28.29 20.44 -3.56
C THR A 431 29.41 19.83 -4.38
N VAL A 432 29.04 18.95 -5.30
CA VAL A 432 29.94 18.21 -6.19
C VAL A 432 29.74 18.70 -7.61
N GLY A 433 30.81 19.17 -8.25
CA GLY A 433 30.78 19.53 -9.66
C GLY A 433 30.88 18.30 -10.56
N VAL A 434 29.99 18.22 -11.55
CA VAL A 434 29.93 17.11 -12.53
C VAL A 434 29.92 17.66 -13.95
N THR A 435 30.63 17.02 -14.86
CA THR A 435 30.51 17.27 -16.31
C THR A 435 29.66 16.19 -16.90
N ILE A 436 28.51 16.56 -17.44
CA ILE A 436 27.56 15.64 -18.07
C ILE A 436 27.82 15.66 -19.58
N THR A 437 27.95 14.49 -20.18
CA THR A 437 28.20 14.33 -21.62
C THR A 437 26.99 13.76 -22.37
N ALA A 438 26.09 13.06 -21.66
CA ALA A 438 24.84 12.53 -22.19
C ALA A 438 23.64 12.91 -21.30
N THR A 439 22.45 13.11 -21.89
CA THR A 439 21.24 13.33 -21.09
C THR A 439 20.79 12.01 -20.48
N ALA A 440 20.76 11.92 -19.15
CA ALA A 440 20.28 10.74 -18.45
C ALA A 440 19.83 11.06 -17.02
N HIS A 441 19.24 10.06 -16.36
CA HIS A 441 19.05 10.09 -14.92
C HIS A 441 20.36 9.68 -14.23
N TYR A 442 20.88 10.55 -13.38
CA TYR A 442 22.08 10.32 -12.62
C TYR A 442 21.78 10.28 -11.13
N GLN A 443 22.45 9.38 -10.43
CA GLN A 443 22.47 9.34 -8.98
C GLN A 443 23.88 9.61 -8.49
N LEU A 444 24.07 10.62 -7.65
CA LEU A 444 25.31 10.87 -6.95
C LEU A 444 25.21 10.30 -5.53
N VAL A 445 26.19 9.54 -5.10
CA VAL A 445 26.28 8.98 -3.75
C VAL A 445 27.64 9.33 -3.16
N GLY A 446 27.68 9.72 -1.89
CA GLY A 446 28.93 10.00 -1.19
C GLY A 446 28.94 9.51 0.25
N TRP A 447 30.11 9.13 0.73
CA TRP A 447 30.36 8.58 2.06
C TRP A 447 31.29 9.49 2.85
N LEU A 448 30.85 9.89 4.02
CA LEU A 448 31.56 10.78 4.94
C LEU A 448 32.25 9.96 6.04
N GLN A 449 33.51 10.30 6.31
CA GLN A 449 34.32 9.78 7.40
C GLN A 449 34.74 10.89 8.39
N SER A 450 35.02 10.51 9.63
CA SER A 450 35.69 11.39 10.59
C SER A 450 37.15 11.63 10.19
N GLY A 451 37.78 12.65 10.77
CA GLY A 451 39.23 12.87 10.65
C GLY A 451 40.10 11.72 11.20
N THR A 452 39.50 10.76 11.92
CA THR A 452 40.17 9.53 12.42
C THR A 452 39.93 8.30 11.53
N GLY A 453 39.18 8.44 10.43
CA GLY A 453 38.88 7.36 9.48
C GLY A 453 37.66 6.50 9.84
N ALA A 454 36.85 6.91 10.81
CA ALA A 454 35.60 6.21 11.13
C ALA A 454 34.52 6.56 10.10
N ASN A 455 33.85 5.56 9.52
CA ASN A 455 32.71 5.77 8.63
C ASN A 455 31.52 6.37 9.41
N LEU A 456 31.02 7.52 8.97
CA LEU A 456 29.96 8.26 9.66
C LEU A 456 28.62 8.11 8.95
N ALA A 457 28.51 8.64 7.74
CA ALA A 457 27.25 8.79 7.03
C ALA A 457 27.43 8.59 5.52
N TRP A 458 26.36 8.21 4.84
CA TRP A 458 26.26 8.33 3.38
C TRP A 458 25.14 9.31 3.04
N ALA A 459 25.26 10.00 1.91
CA ALA A 459 24.21 10.81 1.32
C ALA A 459 24.09 10.47 -0.17
N ALA A 460 22.89 10.58 -0.71
CA ALA A 460 22.62 10.39 -2.13
C ALA A 460 21.65 11.45 -2.64
N THR A 461 21.81 11.84 -3.90
CA THR A 461 20.88 12.70 -4.62
C THR A 461 20.72 12.18 -6.04
N SER A 462 19.53 12.33 -6.62
CA SER A 462 19.26 11.93 -7.99
C SER A 462 18.64 13.05 -8.78
N ALA A 463 19.03 13.20 -10.05
CA ALA A 463 18.50 14.21 -10.95
C ALA A 463 18.61 13.77 -12.41
N ASN A 464 17.71 14.26 -13.25
CA ASN A 464 17.88 14.19 -14.70
C ASN A 464 18.79 15.34 -15.13
N LEU A 465 19.96 15.03 -15.66
CA LEU A 465 20.94 16.04 -16.06
C LEU A 465 21.12 16.04 -17.58
N SER A 466 21.37 17.20 -18.14
CA SER A 466 21.65 17.43 -19.56
C SER A 466 23.12 17.76 -19.78
N PRO A 467 23.66 17.56 -21.00
CA PRO A 467 25.07 17.82 -21.28
C PRO A 467 25.53 19.21 -20.88
N GLY A 468 26.68 19.28 -20.19
CA GLY A 468 27.27 20.51 -19.66
C GLY A 468 27.86 20.33 -18.27
N VAL A 469 28.53 21.38 -17.78
CA VAL A 469 29.02 21.44 -16.40
C VAL A 469 27.85 21.77 -15.49
N GLN A 470 27.59 20.89 -14.53
CA GLN A 470 26.51 21.00 -13.55
C GLN A 470 27.04 20.78 -12.13
N GLN A 471 26.16 20.97 -11.15
CA GLN A 471 26.45 20.71 -9.74
C GLN A 471 25.34 19.85 -9.14
N MET A 472 25.73 18.90 -8.30
CA MET A 472 24.83 18.08 -7.50
C MET A 472 25.15 18.26 -6.02
N GLN A 473 24.13 18.11 -5.16
CA GLN A 473 24.25 18.40 -3.73
C GLN A 473 24.00 17.13 -2.91
N LEU A 474 24.98 16.77 -2.08
CA LEU A 474 24.89 15.72 -1.09
C LEU A 474 24.61 16.32 0.27
N ASP A 475 23.40 16.11 0.79
CA ASP A 475 22.97 16.60 2.10
C ASP A 475 23.11 15.49 3.14
N PHE A 476 24.18 15.58 3.95
CA PHE A 476 24.38 14.68 5.09
C PHE A 476 23.53 15.16 6.27
N ASP A 477 22.69 14.27 6.79
CA ASP A 477 21.75 14.58 7.89
C ASP A 477 22.49 15.05 9.15
N GLY A 478 22.23 16.30 9.55
CA GLY A 478 22.80 16.91 10.75
C GLY A 478 22.43 16.16 12.03
N LYS A 479 21.23 15.56 12.12
CA LYS A 479 20.82 14.74 13.27
C LYS A 479 21.75 13.55 13.44
N LEU A 480 22.17 12.97 12.32
CA LEU A 480 23.07 11.83 12.30
C LEU A 480 24.49 12.24 12.71
N LEU A 481 25.01 13.32 12.14
CA LEU A 481 26.31 13.87 12.51
C LEU A 481 26.36 14.28 13.99
N ARG A 482 25.26 14.86 14.51
CA ARG A 482 25.10 15.18 15.94
C ARG A 482 25.13 13.94 16.82
N LEU A 483 24.43 12.87 16.41
CA LEU A 483 24.32 11.63 17.17
C LEU A 483 25.68 10.91 17.29
N LEU A 484 26.50 10.95 16.24
CA LEU A 484 27.82 10.33 16.23
C LEU A 484 28.84 11.08 17.10
N ALA A 485 28.58 12.36 17.41
CA ALA A 485 29.38 13.20 18.30
C ALA A 485 30.86 13.37 17.90
N GLU A 486 31.21 13.10 16.64
CA GLU A 486 32.54 13.27 16.07
C GLU A 486 32.67 14.66 15.44
N ASN A 487 33.59 15.50 15.94
CA ASN A 487 33.85 16.80 15.33
C ASN A 487 34.60 16.64 14.00
N GLY A 488 34.29 17.51 13.04
CA GLY A 488 35.07 17.66 11.81
C GLY A 488 36.49 18.21 12.07
N PRO A 489 37.32 18.34 11.03
CA PRO A 489 36.95 18.24 9.63
C PRO A 489 36.60 16.81 9.22
N TYR A 490 35.60 16.68 8.36
CA TYR A 490 35.16 15.41 7.82
C TYR A 490 35.80 15.17 6.46
N THR A 491 35.94 13.91 6.08
CA THR A 491 36.46 13.51 4.76
C THR A 491 35.32 12.90 3.95
N LEU A 492 35.07 13.41 2.74
CA LEU A 492 34.29 12.70 1.73
C LEU A 492 35.18 11.55 1.23
N ALA A 493 35.07 10.41 1.89
CA ALA A 493 35.98 9.28 1.75
C ALA A 493 35.79 8.54 0.43
N HIS A 494 34.57 8.53 -0.09
CA HIS A 494 34.23 8.01 -1.39
C HIS A 494 33.07 8.82 -1.96
N VAL A 495 33.08 9.09 -3.25
CA VAL A 495 31.96 9.66 -3.99
C VAL A 495 31.89 9.03 -5.35
N GLU A 496 30.69 8.71 -5.80
CA GLU A 496 30.49 8.15 -7.13
C GLU A 496 29.19 8.66 -7.74
N ILE A 497 29.22 8.83 -9.06
CA ILE A 497 28.05 9.11 -9.88
C ILE A 497 27.66 7.82 -10.60
N ARG A 498 26.36 7.51 -10.63
CA ARG A 498 25.78 6.27 -11.16
C ARG A 498 24.71 6.57 -12.21
N THR A 499 24.43 5.61 -13.08
CA THR A 499 23.37 5.70 -14.09
C THR A 499 22.69 4.34 -14.35
N GLY A 500 21.55 4.35 -15.05
CA GLY A 500 20.80 3.15 -15.43
C GLY A 500 20.00 2.48 -14.30
N ASP A 501 19.19 1.48 -14.67
CA ASP A 501 18.33 0.72 -13.74
C ASP A 501 19.13 -0.21 -12.81
N ASP A 502 20.36 -0.57 -13.20
CA ASP A 502 21.29 -1.44 -12.44
C ASP A 502 22.31 -0.66 -11.57
N SER A 503 22.20 0.68 -11.51
CA SER A 503 23.07 1.55 -10.69
C SER A 503 24.57 1.47 -11.04
N ASP A 504 24.88 1.40 -12.34
CA ASP A 504 26.25 1.32 -12.85
C ASP A 504 27.05 2.57 -12.46
N VAL A 505 28.25 2.38 -11.93
CA VAL A 505 29.15 3.49 -11.57
C VAL A 505 29.75 4.09 -12.83
N VAL A 506 29.50 5.38 -13.02
CA VAL A 506 29.94 6.16 -14.18
C VAL A 506 31.35 6.71 -13.93
N ASP A 507 31.54 7.33 -12.76
CA ASP A 507 32.82 7.87 -12.30
C ASP A 507 32.84 7.91 -10.77
N SER A 508 34.02 7.82 -10.17
CA SER A 508 34.18 7.83 -8.72
C SER A 508 35.52 8.42 -8.27
N ALA A 509 35.54 8.94 -7.05
CA ALA A 509 36.73 9.48 -6.42
C ALA A 509 36.80 9.06 -4.94
N ASP A 510 37.97 8.58 -4.54
CA ASP A 510 38.30 8.30 -3.14
C ASP A 510 38.97 9.52 -2.50
N HIS A 511 38.72 9.73 -1.21
CA HIS A 511 39.26 10.85 -0.43
C HIS A 511 39.07 12.20 -1.15
N ALA A 512 37.93 12.35 -1.82
CA ALA A 512 37.66 13.39 -2.80
C ALA A 512 37.72 14.81 -2.19
N TYR A 513 37.36 14.94 -0.91
CA TYR A 513 37.30 16.25 -0.27
C TYR A 513 37.46 16.19 1.25
N THR A 514 38.06 17.23 1.84
CA THR A 514 38.07 17.45 3.29
C THR A 514 37.31 18.74 3.60
N THR A 515 36.31 18.65 4.47
CA THR A 515 35.45 19.80 4.80
C THR A 515 36.16 20.82 5.69
N ALA A 516 35.54 21.98 5.90
CA ALA A 516 35.91 22.84 7.01
C ALA A 516 35.70 22.14 8.38
N VAL A 517 36.18 22.78 9.45
CA VAL A 517 36.00 22.27 10.81
C VAL A 517 34.57 22.59 11.28
N TYR A 518 33.78 21.54 11.50
CA TYR A 518 32.44 21.65 12.07
C TYR A 518 32.39 20.96 13.43
N SER A 519 31.85 21.63 14.45
CA SER A 519 31.54 20.92 15.69
C SER A 519 30.28 20.08 15.48
N ALA A 520 30.32 18.81 15.90
CA ALA A 520 29.12 17.96 15.91
C ALA A 520 27.98 18.64 16.70
N ASN A 521 28.32 19.43 17.72
CA ASN A 521 27.35 20.15 18.54
C ASN A 521 26.66 21.34 17.86
N ASN A 522 27.07 21.70 16.65
CA ASN A 522 26.38 22.72 15.86
C ASN A 522 25.28 22.11 14.97
N PHE A 523 25.22 20.78 14.81
CA PHE A 523 24.11 20.14 14.10
C PHE A 523 22.94 19.88 15.04
N VAL A 524 21.72 19.91 14.47
CA VAL A 524 20.48 19.70 15.20
C VAL A 524 20.44 18.32 15.86
N ALA A 525 19.97 18.22 17.10
CA ALA A 525 19.81 16.93 17.77
C ALA A 525 18.65 16.12 17.18
N PRO A 526 18.73 14.77 17.15
CA PRO A 526 17.57 13.93 16.87
C PRO A 526 16.42 14.26 17.83
N PRO A 527 15.15 14.26 17.39
CA PRO A 527 14.01 14.55 18.25
C PRO A 527 13.94 13.69 19.51
N VAL A 528 14.44 12.44 19.41
CA VAL A 528 14.64 11.53 20.53
C VAL A 528 15.99 10.83 20.39
N THR A 529 16.72 10.66 21.49
CA THR A 529 17.95 9.87 21.57
C THR A 529 17.86 8.78 22.63
N TYR A 530 18.52 7.65 22.42
CA TYR A 530 18.68 6.62 23.46
C TYR A 530 19.75 7.05 24.46
N THR A 531 19.49 6.87 25.74
CA THR A 531 20.43 7.19 26.83
C THR A 531 21.45 6.08 27.09
N GLY A 532 21.27 4.90 26.48
CA GLY A 532 22.03 3.70 26.78
C GLY A 532 21.66 3.01 28.10
N VAL A 533 20.68 3.55 28.84
CA VAL A 533 20.16 2.94 30.06
C VAL A 533 19.12 1.89 29.71
N TYR A 534 19.35 0.65 30.14
CA TYR A 534 18.43 -0.46 29.97
C TYR A 534 18.21 -1.18 31.30
N ALA A 535 17.03 -1.74 31.50
CA ALA A 535 16.73 -2.63 32.61
C ALA A 535 15.69 -3.66 32.19
N ASP A 536 15.75 -4.86 32.73
CA ASP A 536 14.80 -5.93 32.42
C ASP A 536 14.28 -6.63 33.69
N HIS A 537 13.02 -7.04 33.67
CA HIS A 537 12.43 -7.91 34.69
C HIS A 537 11.19 -8.64 34.15
N GLY A 538 10.91 -9.81 34.71
CA GLY A 538 9.65 -10.52 34.47
C GLY A 538 8.49 -9.87 35.24
N VAL A 539 7.32 -9.76 34.61
CA VAL A 539 6.10 -9.20 35.20
C VAL A 539 5.08 -10.32 35.37
N ASP A 540 4.75 -10.63 36.62
CA ASP A 540 3.66 -11.53 37.03
C ASP A 540 2.47 -10.66 37.51
N SER A 541 1.56 -10.36 36.59
CA SER A 541 0.38 -9.52 36.84
C SER A 541 -0.74 -10.26 37.53
N ASN A 542 -0.76 -11.59 37.44
CA ASN A 542 -1.82 -12.44 37.98
C ASN A 542 -1.42 -13.15 39.30
N SER A 543 -0.18 -12.96 39.75
CA SER A 543 0.42 -13.48 40.99
C SER A 543 0.44 -15.02 41.07
N ASN A 544 0.61 -15.72 39.95
CA ASN A 544 0.67 -17.19 39.92
C ASN A 544 2.10 -17.75 39.88
N ALA A 545 3.10 -16.91 40.12
CA ALA A 545 4.54 -17.20 40.07
C ALA A 545 5.06 -17.51 38.65
N ARG A 546 4.35 -17.06 37.60
CA ARG A 546 4.82 -17.04 36.21
C ARG A 546 4.69 -15.64 35.64
N PHE A 547 5.60 -15.31 34.73
CA PHE A 547 5.62 -14.02 34.06
C PHE A 547 4.61 -14.00 32.91
N ASP A 548 3.63 -13.11 32.99
CA ASP A 548 2.75 -12.75 31.88
C ASP A 548 3.52 -12.02 30.77
N SER A 549 4.55 -11.24 31.14
CA SER A 549 5.38 -10.50 30.18
C SER A 549 6.81 -10.32 30.64
N LEU A 550 7.72 -10.08 29.69
CA LEU A 550 9.06 -9.56 29.96
C LEU A 550 9.04 -8.04 29.73
N ALA A 551 9.30 -7.27 30.78
CA ALA A 551 9.43 -5.82 30.69
C ALA A 551 10.89 -5.45 30.41
N ILE A 552 11.12 -4.67 29.35
CA ILE A 552 12.42 -4.02 29.10
C ILE A 552 12.22 -2.51 29.14
N GLY A 553 12.82 -1.87 30.14
CA GLY A 553 12.93 -0.43 30.24
C GLY A 553 14.04 0.09 29.33
N VAL A 554 13.71 1.06 28.49
CA VAL A 554 14.61 1.75 27.58
C VAL A 554 14.66 3.22 27.96
N GLY A 555 15.82 3.71 28.39
CA GLY A 555 16.00 5.12 28.70
C GLY A 555 16.08 5.96 27.41
N VAL A 556 15.16 6.91 27.26
CA VAL A 556 15.12 7.85 26.14
C VAL A 556 15.22 9.30 26.64
N GLN A 557 15.82 10.16 25.83
CA GLN A 557 15.83 11.61 26.01
C GLN A 557 15.05 12.24 24.86
N VAL A 558 13.99 12.98 25.19
CA VAL A 558 13.20 13.76 24.23
C VAL A 558 13.85 15.14 24.11
N ASN A 559 14.36 15.46 22.93
CA ASN A 559 14.99 16.74 22.62
C ASN A 559 14.03 17.70 21.92
N SER A 560 12.98 17.18 21.28
CA SER A 560 11.92 17.98 20.66
C SER A 560 10.54 17.53 21.17
N PRO A 561 9.68 18.44 21.65
CA PRO A 561 8.33 18.09 22.09
C PRO A 561 7.55 17.37 20.99
N GLY A 562 6.90 16.27 21.34
CA GLY A 562 6.14 15.46 20.39
C GLY A 562 5.61 14.19 21.04
N THR A 563 4.79 13.46 20.29
CA THR A 563 4.37 12.10 20.65
C THR A 563 5.14 11.12 19.79
N TYR A 564 5.74 10.13 20.43
CA TYR A 564 6.58 9.14 19.81
C TYR A 564 6.12 7.73 20.16
N SER A 565 6.43 6.77 19.30
CA SER A 565 6.27 5.35 19.58
C SER A 565 7.63 4.67 19.59
N LEU A 566 7.95 3.96 20.66
CA LEU A 566 9.11 3.07 20.77
C LEU A 566 8.64 1.64 20.45
N THR A 567 9.26 0.99 19.47
CA THR A 567 8.98 -0.40 19.10
C THR A 567 10.28 -1.21 19.15
N GLY A 568 10.21 -2.45 19.60
CA GLY A 568 11.35 -3.37 19.57
C GLY A 568 10.93 -4.82 19.42
N TRP A 569 11.88 -5.68 19.04
CA TRP A 569 11.68 -7.11 18.83
C TRP A 569 12.67 -7.92 19.68
N LEU A 570 12.19 -9.02 20.26
CA LEU A 570 13.06 -9.96 20.96
C LEU A 570 13.54 -11.09 20.06
N TYR A 571 14.82 -11.38 20.22
CA TYR A 571 15.54 -12.46 19.57
C TYR A 571 16.17 -13.38 20.62
N THR A 572 16.30 -14.65 20.28
CA THR A 572 17.05 -15.62 21.09
C THR A 572 18.56 -15.42 20.92
N ALA A 573 19.34 -16.02 21.82
CA ALA A 573 20.81 -15.89 21.82
C ALA A 573 21.47 -16.41 20.53
N ASP A 574 20.83 -17.33 19.80
CA ASP A 574 21.28 -17.84 18.50
C ASP A 574 20.91 -16.94 17.31
N GLY A 575 20.31 -15.77 17.57
CA GLY A 575 19.90 -14.81 16.53
C GLY A 575 18.57 -15.11 15.86
N SER A 576 17.81 -16.11 16.32
CA SER A 576 16.45 -16.37 15.82
C SER A 576 15.46 -15.32 16.35
N ALA A 577 14.54 -14.86 15.50
CA ALA A 577 13.42 -14.03 15.96
C ALA A 577 12.48 -14.85 16.84
N ILE A 578 11.80 -14.19 17.80
CA ILE A 578 10.70 -14.79 18.55
C ILE A 578 9.38 -14.27 17.92
N PRO A 579 8.70 -15.06 17.09
CA PRO A 579 7.37 -14.71 16.56
C PRO A 579 6.43 -14.21 17.65
N GLY A 580 5.81 -13.06 17.44
CA GLY A 580 4.88 -12.44 18.38
C GLY A 580 5.53 -11.62 19.52
N ALA A 581 6.83 -11.76 19.78
CA ALA A 581 7.53 -10.94 20.78
C ALA A 581 8.01 -9.60 20.17
N VAL A 582 7.05 -8.82 19.71
CA VAL A 582 7.18 -7.40 19.37
C VAL A 582 6.42 -6.60 20.43
N ALA A 583 7.02 -5.51 20.89
CA ALA A 583 6.39 -4.62 21.85
C ALA A 583 6.48 -3.18 21.33
N THR A 584 5.42 -2.41 21.57
CA THR A 584 5.36 -0.98 21.25
C THR A 584 4.81 -0.23 22.45
N THR A 585 5.39 0.94 22.75
CA THR A 585 4.87 1.87 23.75
C THR A 585 4.93 3.31 23.23
N ALA A 586 3.97 4.14 23.63
CA ALA A 586 3.94 5.55 23.27
C ALA A 586 4.48 6.43 24.40
N PHE A 587 5.19 7.50 24.07
CA PHE A 587 5.77 8.42 25.04
C PHE A 587 5.88 9.84 24.49
N SER A 588 5.97 10.81 25.38
CA SER A 588 6.14 12.23 25.04
C SER A 588 7.17 12.96 25.90
N THR A 589 7.75 12.27 26.89
CA THR A 589 8.72 12.84 27.84
C THR A 589 9.97 11.96 27.94
N SER A 590 11.10 12.57 28.29
CA SER A 590 12.33 11.84 28.64
C SER A 590 12.09 10.90 29.83
N GLY A 591 12.91 9.85 29.93
CA GLY A 591 12.85 8.86 31.00
C GLY A 591 12.87 7.43 30.47
N THR A 592 12.61 6.47 31.36
CA THR A 592 12.56 5.05 31.01
C THR A 592 11.19 4.71 30.42
N GLN A 593 11.18 4.24 29.17
CA GLN A 593 9.99 3.73 28.48
C GLN A 593 10.00 2.21 28.51
N THR A 594 8.91 1.60 28.96
CA THR A 594 8.83 0.15 29.12
C THR A 594 8.20 -0.51 27.91
N LEU A 595 8.92 -1.43 27.30
CA LEU A 595 8.42 -2.39 26.33
C LEU A 595 7.97 -3.66 27.07
N LEU A 596 6.71 -4.05 26.90
CA LEU A 596 6.14 -5.27 27.49
C LEU A 596 6.01 -6.34 26.40
N PHE A 597 6.89 -7.33 26.45
CA PHE A 597 6.87 -8.46 25.52
C PHE A 597 6.00 -9.58 26.08
N ASP A 598 5.07 -10.08 25.26
CA ASP A 598 4.16 -11.16 25.65
C ASP A 598 4.92 -12.43 26.06
N GLY A 599 4.75 -12.83 27.33
CA GLY A 599 5.40 -14.00 27.90
C GLY A 599 4.97 -15.30 27.22
N LYS A 600 3.75 -15.35 26.69
CA LYS A 600 3.23 -16.52 25.97
C LYS A 600 3.99 -16.76 24.66
N SER A 601 4.25 -15.69 23.91
CA SER A 601 5.08 -15.72 22.70
C SER A 601 6.51 -16.16 22.99
N ILE A 602 7.09 -15.69 24.10
CA ILE A 602 8.41 -16.12 24.57
C ILE A 602 8.41 -17.62 24.93
N ARG A 603 7.43 -18.07 25.72
CA ARG A 603 7.32 -19.49 26.14
C ARG A 603 7.10 -20.42 24.97
N TRP A 604 6.36 -19.98 23.96
CA TRP A 604 6.06 -20.77 22.76
C TRP A 604 7.34 -21.26 22.05
N GLN A 605 8.40 -20.46 22.06
CA GLN A 605 9.69 -20.83 21.44
C GLN A 605 10.47 -21.87 22.24
N ARG A 606 10.17 -22.05 23.54
CA ARG A 606 10.85 -22.98 24.46
C ARG A 606 12.37 -22.82 24.51
N LYS A 607 12.88 -21.67 24.10
CA LYS A 607 14.29 -21.30 24.15
C LYS A 607 14.51 -20.38 25.31
N ASN A 608 15.40 -20.77 26.23
CA ASN A 608 15.77 -19.92 27.36
C ASN A 608 16.52 -18.67 26.85
N GLY A 609 16.44 -17.59 27.63
CA GLY A 609 17.29 -16.43 27.43
C GLY A 609 18.79 -16.73 27.64
N PRO A 610 19.67 -15.71 27.54
CA PRO A 610 19.33 -14.30 27.47
C PRO A 610 18.67 -13.91 26.14
N TYR A 611 17.74 -12.96 26.20
CA TYR A 611 17.07 -12.44 25.01
C TYR A 611 17.74 -11.15 24.57
N THR A 612 17.80 -10.93 23.27
CA THR A 612 18.37 -9.72 22.67
C THR A 612 17.26 -8.85 22.09
N LEU A 613 17.18 -7.61 22.56
CA LEU A 613 16.35 -6.55 21.99
C LEU A 613 17.01 -6.03 20.71
N ARG A 614 16.38 -6.27 19.57
CA ARG A 614 16.84 -5.87 18.25
C ARG A 614 15.82 -4.99 17.55
N TYR A 615 16.31 -4.29 16.52
CA TYR A 615 15.51 -3.39 15.69
C TYR A 615 14.73 -2.38 16.53
N LEU A 616 15.34 -1.88 17.61
CA LEU A 616 14.71 -0.91 18.49
C LEU A 616 14.58 0.40 17.71
N GLU A 617 13.35 0.89 17.53
CA GLU A 617 13.10 2.10 16.76
C GLU A 617 12.17 3.05 17.49
N VAL A 618 12.41 4.35 17.33
CA VAL A 618 11.48 5.42 17.70
C VAL A 618 10.90 6.01 16.43
N ARG A 619 9.57 6.10 16.37
CA ARG A 619 8.85 6.84 15.32
C ARG A 619 8.12 8.05 15.88
N ASN A 620 8.01 9.11 15.09
CA ASN A 620 7.16 10.27 15.43
C ASN A 620 5.69 10.02 15.02
N ALA A 621 4.83 11.03 15.24
CA ALA A 621 3.41 10.95 14.90
C ALA A 621 3.12 10.70 13.40
N ASN A 622 4.03 11.10 12.51
CA ASN A 622 3.95 10.88 11.06
C ASN A 622 4.50 9.51 10.63
N GLN A 623 4.80 8.62 11.59
CA GLN A 623 5.44 7.32 11.38
C GLN A 623 6.87 7.38 10.82
N GLU A 624 7.52 8.55 10.84
CA GLU A 624 8.93 8.67 10.45
C GLU A 624 9.83 8.15 11.57
N ARG A 625 10.83 7.35 11.21
CA ARG A 625 11.80 6.80 12.16
C ARG A 625 12.81 7.88 12.55
N VAL A 626 12.81 8.27 13.82
CA VAL A 626 13.66 9.35 14.37
C VAL A 626 14.82 8.84 15.22
N ALA A 627 14.80 7.57 15.64
CA ALA A 627 15.94 6.88 16.25
C ALA A 627 15.88 5.38 15.92
N PHE A 628 17.04 4.73 15.81
CA PHE A 628 17.12 3.30 15.49
C PHE A 628 18.39 2.65 16.07
N LEU A 629 18.25 1.46 16.64
CA LEU A 629 19.34 0.57 17.04
C LEU A 629 19.08 -0.85 16.51
N PRO A 630 19.94 -1.39 15.62
CA PRO A 630 19.76 -2.74 15.08
C PRO A 630 19.91 -3.83 16.16
N GLN A 631 20.73 -3.56 17.18
CA GLN A 631 20.86 -4.37 18.38
C GLN A 631 21.05 -3.41 19.55
N ALA A 632 20.09 -3.37 20.47
CA ALA A 632 20.05 -2.36 21.53
C ALA A 632 20.56 -2.91 22.86
N TYR A 633 20.12 -4.11 23.24
CA TYR A 633 20.33 -4.63 24.58
C TYR A 633 20.20 -6.16 24.61
N THR A 634 20.92 -6.81 25.51
CA THR A 634 20.75 -8.22 25.84
C THR A 634 20.41 -8.31 27.33
N THR A 635 19.37 -9.08 27.68
CA THR A 635 18.91 -9.19 29.06
C THR A 635 20.04 -9.60 29.99
N THR A 636 20.10 -8.96 31.16
CA THR A 636 21.16 -9.20 32.15
C THR A 636 21.09 -10.60 32.76
N VAL A 637 19.89 -11.20 32.76
CA VAL A 637 19.64 -12.56 33.21
C VAL A 637 19.10 -13.41 32.07
N ALA A 638 19.46 -14.70 32.08
CA ALA A 638 18.84 -15.71 31.23
C ALA A 638 17.51 -16.15 31.84
N TYR A 639 16.39 -15.67 31.30
CA TYR A 639 15.06 -16.11 31.73
C TYR A 639 14.73 -17.48 31.12
N PRO A 640 14.52 -18.53 31.92
CA PRO A 640 13.98 -19.78 31.42
C PRO A 640 12.62 -19.55 30.76
N ALA A 641 12.39 -20.13 29.58
CA ALA A 641 11.11 -20.02 28.89
C ALA A 641 9.94 -20.56 29.75
N THR A 642 10.23 -21.49 30.65
CA THR A 642 9.27 -22.08 31.59
C THR A 642 8.80 -21.12 32.69
N GLN A 643 9.49 -20.00 32.91
CA GLN A 643 9.05 -18.97 33.85
C GLN A 643 7.90 -18.12 33.31
N PHE A 644 7.66 -18.13 31.99
CA PHE A 644 6.58 -17.37 31.38
C PHE A 644 5.27 -18.17 31.31
N GLU A 645 4.18 -17.50 30.92
CA GLU A 645 2.85 -18.12 30.80
C GLU A 645 2.65 -19.00 29.56
N SER A 646 1.83 -20.05 29.69
CA SER A 646 1.43 -20.86 28.54
C SER A 646 0.50 -20.09 27.61
N GLY A 647 0.85 -19.99 26.32
CA GLY A 647 -0.06 -19.43 25.32
C GLY A 647 -1.15 -20.38 24.84
N GLY A 648 -0.93 -21.70 24.96
CA GLY A 648 -1.80 -22.73 24.39
C GLY A 648 -2.68 -23.46 25.40
N ALA A 649 -3.77 -24.04 24.89
CA ALA A 649 -4.69 -24.90 25.63
C ALA A 649 -4.09 -26.28 25.97
N ALA A 650 -2.98 -26.65 25.32
CA ALA A 650 -2.13 -27.78 25.65
C ALA A 650 -0.68 -27.54 25.21
N GLU A 651 0.26 -28.16 25.91
CA GLU A 651 1.70 -28.03 25.64
C GLU A 651 2.43 -29.36 25.79
N LEU A 652 3.34 -29.64 24.86
CA LEU A 652 4.24 -30.79 24.91
C LEU A 652 5.38 -30.54 25.91
N ASP A 653 5.68 -31.55 26.73
CA ASP A 653 6.88 -31.57 27.55
C ASP A 653 8.10 -31.80 26.65
N GLY A 654 8.80 -30.70 26.36
CA GLY A 654 10.00 -30.70 25.51
C GLY A 654 11.18 -31.49 26.08
N THR A 655 11.13 -31.87 27.36
CA THR A 655 12.21 -32.60 28.05
C THR A 655 11.94 -34.10 28.17
N ALA A 656 10.73 -34.55 27.83
CA ALA A 656 10.28 -35.93 28.04
C ALA A 656 10.18 -36.75 26.75
N TYR A 657 10.92 -36.39 25.69
CA TYR A 657 10.96 -37.18 24.46
C TYR A 657 11.73 -38.49 24.63
N ARG A 658 11.14 -39.57 24.14
CA ARG A 658 11.79 -40.90 24.00
C ARG A 658 11.40 -41.51 22.67
N ASP A 659 12.33 -42.19 22.04
CA ASP A 659 12.10 -42.93 20.80
C ASP A 659 12.24 -44.45 21.01
N GLN A 660 11.57 -45.23 20.16
CA GLN A 660 11.65 -46.68 20.14
C GLN A 660 11.38 -47.20 18.73
N GLY A 661 12.26 -48.04 18.19
CA GLY A 661 11.98 -48.86 17.02
C GLY A 661 10.95 -49.95 17.34
N VAL A 662 9.88 -50.04 16.55
CA VAL A 662 8.79 -51.00 16.73
C VAL A 662 8.75 -51.94 15.55
N ASP A 663 9.03 -53.21 15.80
CA ASP A 663 8.82 -54.35 14.90
C ASP A 663 7.47 -54.99 15.26
N LEU A 664 6.46 -54.81 14.40
CA LEU A 664 5.10 -55.31 14.58
C LEU A 664 4.93 -56.72 14.01
N ASN A 665 5.77 -57.13 13.06
CA ASN A 665 5.61 -58.38 12.33
C ASN A 665 6.61 -59.48 12.80
N GLY A 666 7.57 -59.13 13.64
CA GLY A 666 8.57 -60.02 14.22
C GLY A 666 9.66 -60.48 13.25
N ASP A 667 9.88 -59.77 12.15
CA ASP A 667 10.88 -60.10 11.13
C ASP A 667 12.29 -59.58 11.44
N GLY A 668 12.45 -58.85 12.55
CA GLY A 668 13.71 -58.26 12.99
C GLY A 668 14.01 -56.88 12.37
N LEU A 669 13.09 -56.32 11.57
CA LEU A 669 13.15 -54.97 11.03
C LEU A 669 12.09 -54.09 11.71
N TYR A 670 12.39 -52.80 11.90
CA TYR A 670 11.41 -51.87 12.47
C TYR A 670 10.38 -51.42 11.43
N ASP A 671 9.11 -51.69 11.70
CA ASP A 671 7.97 -51.20 10.90
C ASP A 671 7.70 -49.71 11.16
N SER A 672 8.00 -49.21 12.37
CA SER A 672 7.79 -47.81 12.73
C SER A 672 8.78 -47.31 13.79
N LEU A 673 8.99 -45.99 13.81
CA LEU A 673 9.65 -45.28 14.89
C LEU A 673 8.58 -44.65 15.78
N ARG A 674 8.46 -45.12 17.01
CA ARG A 674 7.54 -44.58 18.01
C ARG A 674 8.21 -43.45 18.77
N ILE A 675 7.60 -42.26 18.73
CA ILE A 675 7.98 -41.12 19.56
C ILE A 675 7.00 -41.01 20.72
N THR A 676 7.53 -40.98 21.93
CA THR A 676 6.78 -40.81 23.18
C THR A 676 7.12 -39.48 23.81
N THR A 677 6.12 -38.77 24.30
CA THR A 677 6.26 -37.53 25.06
C THR A 677 5.05 -37.36 25.98
N SER A 678 5.05 -36.31 26.80
CA SER A 678 3.90 -35.95 27.66
C SER A 678 3.27 -34.67 27.14
N ILE A 679 1.94 -34.59 27.19
CA ILE A 679 1.21 -33.33 26.96
C ILE A 679 0.55 -32.91 28.26
N ASN A 680 0.72 -31.64 28.62
CA ASN A 680 -0.06 -30.97 29.66
C ASN A 680 -1.15 -30.12 29.00
N ALA A 681 -2.41 -30.49 29.18
CA ALA A 681 -3.55 -29.72 28.71
C ALA A 681 -4.13 -28.86 29.84
N THR A 682 -4.35 -27.58 29.56
CA THR A 682 -5.06 -26.65 30.44
C THR A 682 -6.55 -26.57 30.12
N THR A 683 -6.95 -26.91 28.89
CA THR A 683 -8.35 -27.00 28.47
C THR A 683 -8.67 -28.41 27.99
N ALA A 684 -9.81 -28.96 28.42
CA ALA A 684 -10.27 -30.24 27.88
C ALA A 684 -10.76 -30.06 26.43
N GLY A 685 -10.42 -31.00 25.54
CA GLY A 685 -10.82 -30.90 24.14
C GLY A 685 -10.18 -31.96 23.25
N LEU A 686 -10.57 -31.92 21.97
CA LEU A 686 -9.95 -32.74 20.93
C LEU A 686 -8.70 -32.02 20.39
N TYR A 687 -7.55 -32.66 20.52
CA TYR A 687 -6.27 -32.15 20.04
C TYR A 687 -5.72 -33.05 18.95
N GLN A 688 -4.92 -32.47 18.04
CA GLN A 688 -4.17 -33.22 17.05
C GLN A 688 -2.67 -33.04 17.31
N LEU A 689 -1.99 -34.14 17.60
CA LEU A 689 -0.53 -34.21 17.67
C LEU A 689 0.00 -34.56 16.28
N SER A 690 0.88 -33.73 15.73
CA SER A 690 1.54 -33.99 14.44
C SER A 690 3.05 -33.89 14.59
N ALA A 691 3.79 -34.67 13.82
CA ALA A 691 5.24 -34.60 13.73
C ALA A 691 5.71 -34.78 12.29
N ALA A 692 6.82 -34.13 11.96
CA ALA A 692 7.59 -34.34 10.75
C ALA A 692 8.99 -34.81 11.14
N LEU A 693 9.48 -35.85 10.48
CA LEU A 693 10.84 -36.33 10.63
C LEU A 693 11.67 -35.85 9.45
N HIS A 694 12.82 -35.26 9.75
CA HIS A 694 13.80 -34.77 8.77
C HIS A 694 15.15 -35.45 9.02
N ASP A 695 15.96 -35.56 7.97
CA ASP A 695 17.36 -35.98 8.10
C ASP A 695 18.27 -34.85 8.62
N GLN A 696 19.57 -35.13 8.75
CA GLN A 696 20.56 -34.16 9.23
C GLN A 696 20.74 -32.95 8.29
N ALA A 697 20.43 -33.09 7.00
CA ALA A 697 20.45 -31.98 6.04
C ALA A 697 19.14 -31.17 6.04
N GLY A 698 18.15 -31.57 6.86
CA GLY A 698 16.84 -30.94 6.94
C GLY A 698 15.84 -31.43 5.88
N GLN A 699 16.17 -32.46 5.10
CA GLN A 699 15.25 -33.02 4.11
C GLN A 699 14.16 -33.83 4.80
N ALA A 700 12.90 -33.59 4.44
CA ALA A 700 11.76 -34.29 5.02
C ALA A 700 11.75 -35.78 4.62
N ILE A 701 11.57 -36.66 5.60
CA ILE A 701 11.50 -38.11 5.44
C ILE A 701 10.05 -38.58 5.47
N THR A 702 9.32 -38.23 6.53
CA THR A 702 7.92 -38.64 6.71
C THR A 702 7.21 -37.77 7.75
N THR A 703 5.88 -37.77 7.71
CA THR A 703 5.03 -37.08 8.68
C THR A 703 4.02 -38.04 9.28
N SER A 704 3.63 -37.82 10.52
CA SER A 704 2.56 -38.57 11.19
C SER A 704 1.69 -37.64 12.00
N ALA A 705 0.40 -37.94 12.12
CA ALA A 705 -0.52 -37.17 12.92
C ALA A 705 -1.54 -38.09 13.62
N LYS A 706 -1.92 -37.73 14.85
CA LYS A 706 -2.84 -38.48 15.68
C LYS A 706 -3.73 -37.52 16.47
N ALA A 707 -5.05 -37.67 16.31
CA ALA A 707 -6.01 -36.96 17.14
C ALA A 707 -6.26 -37.73 18.45
N GLY A 708 -6.54 -37.00 19.53
CA GLY A 708 -6.91 -37.57 20.82
C GLY A 708 -7.55 -36.56 21.74
N GLU A 709 -8.47 -37.02 22.58
CA GLU A 709 -9.05 -36.20 23.64
C GLU A 709 -8.03 -36.00 24.76
N LEU A 710 -7.85 -34.75 25.19
CA LEU A 710 -7.09 -34.42 26.40
C LEU A 710 -8.03 -33.81 27.42
N HIS A 711 -7.83 -34.14 28.69
CA HIS A 711 -8.52 -33.54 29.82
C HIS A 711 -7.60 -32.54 30.52
N ALA A 712 -8.17 -31.46 31.06
CA ALA A 712 -7.40 -30.46 31.79
C ALA A 712 -6.70 -31.08 33.01
N GLY A 713 -5.43 -30.70 33.25
CA GLY A 713 -4.68 -31.04 34.46
C GLY A 713 -3.97 -32.40 34.47
N ASN A 714 -4.06 -33.19 33.40
CA ASN A 714 -3.37 -34.48 33.31
C ASN A 714 -2.13 -34.38 32.41
N ASN A 715 -0.94 -34.65 32.96
CA ASN A 715 0.24 -35.00 32.17
C ASN A 715 -0.02 -36.37 31.52
N ARG A 716 -0.49 -36.37 30.27
CA ARG A 716 -0.78 -37.60 29.54
C ARG A 716 0.42 -37.98 28.69
N THR A 717 0.97 -39.17 28.93
CA THR A 717 1.90 -39.78 27.98
C THR A 717 1.18 -40.06 26.66
N VAL A 718 1.72 -39.53 25.57
CA VAL A 718 1.23 -39.71 24.21
C VAL A 718 2.32 -40.34 23.35
N THR A 719 1.88 -41.17 22.41
CA THR A 719 2.75 -41.83 21.43
C THR A 719 2.29 -41.51 20.02
N LEU A 720 3.26 -41.28 19.14
CA LEU A 720 3.09 -41.08 17.71
C LEU A 720 4.05 -42.01 16.96
N ASP A 721 3.50 -42.84 16.09
CA ASP A 721 4.27 -43.79 15.30
C ASP A 721 4.52 -43.20 13.90
N LEU A 722 5.78 -43.09 13.51
CA LEU A 722 6.20 -42.69 12.18
C LEU A 722 6.54 -43.94 11.36
N PRO A 723 6.09 -44.05 10.10
CA PRO A 723 6.30 -45.25 9.30
C PRO A 723 7.79 -45.44 8.95
N GLY A 724 8.30 -46.66 9.12
CA GLY A 724 9.70 -47.02 8.88
C GLY A 724 10.06 -47.16 7.39
N ARG A 725 9.09 -47.48 6.52
CA ARG A 725 9.34 -47.65 5.08
C ARG A 725 9.91 -46.39 4.40
N PRO A 726 9.36 -45.18 4.60
CA PRO A 726 9.97 -43.94 4.10
C PRO A 726 11.40 -43.73 4.59
N MET A 727 11.70 -44.04 5.85
CA MET A 727 13.05 -43.91 6.42
C MET A 727 14.05 -44.81 5.66
N ARG A 728 13.66 -46.08 5.47
CA ARG A 728 14.46 -47.03 4.68
C ARG A 728 14.63 -46.62 3.22
N GLN A 729 13.61 -46.01 2.60
CA GLN A 729 13.67 -45.52 1.23
C GLN A 729 14.54 -44.26 1.09
N HIS A 730 14.55 -43.43 2.13
CA HIS A 730 15.38 -42.22 2.21
C HIS A 730 16.88 -42.54 2.39
N GLY A 731 17.19 -43.73 2.93
CA GLY A 731 18.56 -44.26 3.00
C GLY A 731 19.39 -43.75 4.19
N VAL A 732 18.72 -43.30 5.24
CA VAL A 732 19.31 -42.83 6.51
C VAL A 732 19.01 -43.76 7.67
#